data_AF-A0A416PIQ4-F1
#
_entry.id   AF-A0A416PIQ4-F1
#
_cell.length_a   1.000
_cell.length_b   1.000
_cell.length_c   1.000
_cell.angle_alpha   90.00
_cell.angle_beta   90.00
_cell.angle_gamma   90.00
#
_symmetry.space_group_name_H-M   'P 1'
#
loop_
_entity.id
_entity.type
_entity.pdbx_description
1 polymer ?
#
loop_
_entity_poly.entity_id
_entity_poly.type
_entity_poly.pdbx_seq_one_letter_code
_entity_poly.pdbx_strand_id
1 'polypeptide(L)'
;MNLNTKMTAQELEQMIAQMERIFTVVRILDKDLLHKMDVRNGELRSEDCKCYSFWEKGKNCENCAAQRALAMKGQCMKLEFIGLKMYQVIAKYLEVDGVPCVVEMISCLDDETLLDAEGREALVKKFAHYRRELYADALTRSYSRRYFEDQLKEQRMDAGIAMLDLDDFKTYNDIYGHVAGDKVLVTVSAAIISCIRKTDRLVRYGGDEFLLVMPGISLEAFVEKLHRIQDLICNMSVEGYPQLKLSVSIGGTLTNGETVGKAMCRADEFMYQAKASKNMIVTEKDGQWTPEEIVVAGRRNASRYRILIVDDSEMNRMILSEMLKGEFEILEAENGSACLDMLNRYETKISLILLDIVMPGMNGFGVLEYMNRNNLIGDIPVIMISGEDSGEVIKQAYEWGVSDYIKRPFDMEVVHRRVLNTIKLYAKQRRLVAMVTNQVFEKEKNSRMLISVLSEIVEFRNGESGMHVLNINILTTMILEQLVKKTDKYPLSWSNRMLISTASSLHDIGKIGIDEKILNKPGRLTPEERKIMEKHTVIGADMLANLQMYEDEPLMKVAYQICRWHHERYDGKGYPDGLKGEEIPISAQVVALADVYDALTSERVYKKAYSHEEAVQMICNGECGTFNPLLLECLCEIQDPIKKELQEAAYRSEMSDPERKNKKFEHYDNSQKKFFGAVTQAIEKEYGTAGEELSRMKTEEEK
;
A
#
# COMPACT_ATOMS: atom_id res chain seq x y z
N MET A 1 43.01 -43.04 12.90
CA MET A 1 43.03 -44.51 12.76
C MET A 1 43.19 -44.84 11.29
N ASN A 2 44.30 -45.48 10.90
CA ASN A 2 44.54 -45.96 9.54
C ASN A 2 43.45 -46.98 9.18
N LEU A 3 42.52 -46.59 8.32
CA LEU A 3 41.51 -47.49 7.78
C LEU A 3 42.02 -48.02 6.45
N ASN A 4 42.16 -49.34 6.38
CA ASN A 4 42.55 -50.11 5.22
C ASN A 4 41.72 -49.65 4.01
N THR A 5 42.32 -48.86 3.12
CA THR A 5 41.65 -48.39 1.90
C THR A 5 41.56 -49.49 0.86
N LYS A 6 42.25 -50.61 1.05
CA LYS A 6 42.25 -51.76 0.14
C LYS A 6 41.32 -52.85 0.64
N MET A 7 40.44 -53.32 -0.24
CA MET A 7 39.47 -54.38 0.03
C MET A 7 39.12 -55.13 -1.26
N THR A 8 38.62 -56.34 -1.12
CA THR A 8 38.11 -57.14 -2.25
C THR A 8 36.66 -56.78 -2.55
N ALA A 9 36.15 -57.10 -3.76
CA ALA A 9 34.74 -56.91 -4.09
C ALA A 9 33.79 -57.59 -3.08
N GLN A 10 34.17 -58.77 -2.57
CA GLN A 10 33.37 -59.51 -1.59
C GLN A 10 33.34 -58.81 -0.22
N GLU A 11 34.44 -58.19 0.21
CA GLU A 11 34.50 -57.40 1.44
C GLU A 11 33.71 -56.07 1.30
N LEU A 12 33.70 -55.47 0.11
CA LEU A 12 32.92 -54.27 -0.17
C LEU A 12 31.41 -54.54 -0.06
N GLU A 13 30.93 -55.63 -0.66
CA GLU A 13 29.51 -56.02 -0.58
C GLU A 13 29.06 -56.23 0.87
N GLN A 14 29.89 -56.89 1.70
CA GLN A 14 29.61 -57.05 3.12
C GLN A 14 29.58 -55.70 3.86
N MET A 15 30.50 -54.79 3.55
CA MET A 15 30.51 -53.46 4.13
C MET A 15 29.25 -52.67 3.76
N ILE A 16 28.83 -52.71 2.49
CA ILE A 16 27.64 -52.01 2.02
C ILE A 16 26.39 -52.55 2.72
N ALA A 17 26.23 -53.87 2.78
CA ALA A 17 25.10 -54.50 3.47
C ALA A 17 25.01 -54.12 4.97
N GLN A 18 26.15 -53.87 5.62
CA GLN A 18 26.18 -53.34 6.99
C GLN A 18 25.80 -51.87 7.06
N MET A 19 26.28 -51.05 6.12
CA MET A 19 26.03 -49.61 6.10
C MET A 19 24.59 -49.27 5.70
N GLU A 20 23.94 -50.07 4.84
CA GLU A 20 22.52 -49.91 4.48
C GLU A 20 21.57 -50.11 5.68
N ARG A 21 22.04 -50.70 6.78
CA ARG A 21 21.28 -50.78 8.04
C ARG A 21 21.31 -49.49 8.86
N ILE A 22 22.24 -48.59 8.56
CA ILE A 22 22.52 -47.36 9.33
C ILE A 22 22.17 -46.12 8.52
N PHE A 23 22.49 -46.12 7.23
CA PHE A 23 22.31 -44.99 6.32
C PHE A 23 21.09 -45.21 5.43
N THR A 24 20.37 -44.13 5.14
CA THR A 24 19.17 -44.16 4.29
C THR A 24 19.50 -44.63 2.87
N VAL A 25 20.67 -44.22 2.35
CA VAL A 25 21.16 -44.63 1.03
C VAL A 25 22.66 -44.88 1.11
N VAL A 26 23.11 -46.01 0.56
CA VAL A 26 24.53 -46.28 0.34
C VAL A 26 24.72 -46.56 -1.14
N ARG A 27 25.66 -45.86 -1.79
CA ARG A 27 25.92 -46.04 -3.23
C ARG A 27 27.40 -46.02 -3.55
N ILE A 28 27.77 -46.73 -4.62
CA ILE A 28 29.13 -46.75 -5.16
C ILE A 28 29.20 -45.83 -6.37
N LEU A 29 30.24 -45.01 -6.44
CA LEU A 29 30.61 -44.21 -7.60
C LEU A 29 31.91 -44.79 -8.16
N ASP A 30 31.84 -45.37 -9.36
CA ASP A 30 32.95 -46.03 -10.03
C ASP A 30 33.87 -45.04 -10.79
N LYS A 31 34.96 -45.59 -11.34
CA LYS A 31 35.98 -44.84 -12.05
C LYS A 31 35.45 -44.21 -13.35
N ASP A 32 34.43 -44.77 -14.00
CA ASP A 32 33.93 -44.27 -15.29
C ASP A 32 33.00 -43.05 -15.12
N LEU A 33 32.30 -42.95 -13.98
CA LEU A 33 31.61 -41.73 -13.56
C LEU A 33 32.56 -40.62 -13.07
N LEU A 34 33.79 -40.97 -12.66
CA LEU A 34 34.78 -40.06 -12.08
C LEU A 34 35.91 -39.65 -13.05
N HIS A 35 36.20 -40.43 -14.11
CA HIS A 35 37.32 -40.21 -15.04
C HIS A 35 37.15 -39.09 -16.07
N LYS A 36 35.95 -38.50 -16.18
CA LYS A 36 35.75 -37.29 -17.01
C LYS A 36 36.21 -35.99 -16.33
N MET A 37 36.95 -36.11 -15.22
CA MET A 37 37.40 -34.99 -14.39
C MET A 37 38.91 -34.80 -14.52
N ASP A 38 39.36 -34.24 -15.65
CA ASP A 38 40.78 -33.90 -15.82
C ASP A 38 41.11 -32.63 -15.01
N VAL A 39 42.17 -32.69 -14.21
CA VAL A 39 42.63 -31.56 -13.39
C VAL A 39 43.87 -30.98 -14.06
N ARG A 40 43.71 -29.86 -14.76
CA ARG A 40 44.83 -28.97 -15.11
C ARG A 40 44.59 -27.58 -14.55
N ASN A 41 45.57 -27.08 -13.79
CA ASN A 41 45.69 -25.70 -13.32
C ASN A 41 44.64 -25.17 -12.33
N GLY A 42 44.16 -26.00 -11.38
CA GLY A 42 43.50 -25.49 -10.17
C GLY A 42 42.13 -24.82 -10.35
N GLU A 43 41.61 -24.75 -11.57
CA GLU A 43 40.24 -24.33 -11.88
C GLU A 43 39.48 -25.49 -12.52
N LEU A 44 38.32 -25.81 -11.94
CA LEU A 44 37.52 -27.00 -12.27
C LEU A 44 36.39 -26.65 -13.24
N ARG A 45 36.45 -27.18 -14.47
CA ARG A 45 35.27 -27.33 -15.33
C ARG A 45 34.77 -28.77 -15.25
N SER A 46 33.70 -28.96 -14.48
CA SER A 46 32.93 -30.20 -14.47
C SER A 46 31.83 -30.08 -15.52
N GLU A 47 31.99 -30.65 -16.71
CA GLU A 47 30.88 -30.73 -17.67
C GLU A 47 30.15 -32.09 -17.64
N ASP A 48 30.61 -33.08 -16.88
CA ASP A 48 30.05 -34.43 -16.98
C ASP A 48 29.90 -35.21 -15.66
N CYS A 49 29.94 -34.56 -14.49
CA CYS A 49 29.65 -35.24 -13.23
C CYS A 49 28.14 -35.34 -13.00
N LYS A 50 27.50 -36.45 -13.40
CA LYS A 50 26.04 -36.67 -13.23
C LYS A 50 25.62 -36.98 -11.78
N CYS A 51 26.41 -36.69 -10.76
CA CYS A 51 26.04 -36.97 -9.36
C CYS A 51 24.80 -36.17 -8.90
N TYR A 52 24.50 -35.06 -9.57
CA TYR A 52 23.32 -34.21 -9.37
C TYR A 52 22.01 -34.85 -9.83
N SER A 53 22.05 -35.84 -10.73
CA SER A 53 20.83 -36.47 -11.26
C SER A 53 20.09 -37.27 -10.19
N PHE A 54 20.81 -37.85 -9.24
CA PHE A 54 20.25 -38.51 -8.06
C PHE A 54 19.47 -37.55 -7.16
N TRP A 55 19.87 -36.29 -7.12
CA TRP A 55 19.20 -35.24 -6.36
C TRP A 55 18.17 -34.47 -7.18
N GLU A 56 17.92 -34.88 -8.44
CA GLU A 56 17.07 -34.20 -9.43
C GLU A 56 17.44 -32.70 -9.63
N LYS A 57 18.69 -32.32 -9.36
CA LYS A 57 19.16 -30.94 -9.53
C LYS A 57 19.54 -30.70 -10.99
N GLY A 58 18.99 -29.67 -11.64
CA GLY A 58 19.31 -29.34 -13.04
C GLY A 58 20.70 -28.71 -13.28
N LYS A 59 21.58 -28.66 -12.27
CA LYS A 59 22.90 -28.01 -12.32
C LYS A 59 23.94 -28.82 -11.51
N ASN A 60 25.22 -28.66 -11.88
CA ASN A 60 26.35 -29.33 -11.22
C ASN A 60 26.51 -28.89 -9.75
N CYS A 61 27.02 -29.80 -8.91
CA CYS A 61 27.33 -29.49 -7.51
C CYS A 61 28.61 -28.66 -7.41
N GLU A 62 28.54 -27.45 -6.84
CA GLU A 62 29.70 -26.57 -6.64
C GLU A 62 30.76 -27.17 -5.70
N ASN A 63 30.36 -28.06 -4.78
CA ASN A 63 31.24 -28.68 -3.77
C ASN A 63 31.03 -30.20 -3.70
N CYS A 64 31.42 -30.92 -4.75
CA CYS A 64 31.25 -32.37 -4.84
C CYS A 64 32.10 -33.13 -3.79
N ALA A 65 31.44 -33.71 -2.76
CA ALA A 65 32.10 -34.48 -1.70
C ALA A 65 32.79 -35.74 -2.23
N ALA A 66 32.18 -36.45 -3.19
CA ALA A 66 32.77 -37.62 -3.81
C ALA A 66 34.09 -37.30 -4.53
N GLN A 67 34.11 -36.19 -5.28
CA GLN A 67 35.31 -35.75 -5.96
C GLN A 67 36.43 -35.36 -4.98
N ARG A 68 36.09 -34.64 -3.90
CA ARG A 68 37.06 -34.30 -2.85
C ARG A 68 37.61 -35.55 -2.16
N ALA A 69 36.75 -36.52 -1.84
CA ALA A 69 37.16 -37.79 -1.23
C ALA A 69 38.13 -38.57 -2.13
N LEU A 70 37.86 -38.63 -3.44
CA LEU A 70 38.75 -39.23 -4.43
C LEU A 70 40.10 -38.50 -4.50
N ALA A 71 40.08 -37.16 -4.64
CA ALA A 71 41.28 -36.35 -4.80
C ALA A 71 42.24 -36.46 -3.60
N MET A 72 41.69 -36.48 -2.37
CA MET A 72 42.48 -36.59 -1.15
C MET A 72 42.74 -38.04 -0.71
N LYS A 73 42.22 -39.04 -1.44
CA LYS A 73 42.23 -40.47 -1.04
C LYS A 73 41.78 -40.69 0.41
N GLY A 74 40.68 -40.05 0.78
CA GLY A 74 40.20 -40.00 2.15
C GLY A 74 38.68 -39.96 2.26
N GLN A 75 38.18 -39.37 3.35
CA GLN A 75 36.76 -39.21 3.63
C GLN A 75 36.38 -37.73 3.62
N CYS A 76 35.30 -37.39 2.93
CA CYS A 76 34.69 -36.07 2.94
C CYS A 76 33.26 -36.15 3.49
N MET A 77 32.82 -35.11 4.18
CA MET A 77 31.43 -34.95 4.59
C MET A 77 30.89 -33.64 4.03
N LYS A 78 29.66 -33.67 3.54
CA LYS A 78 28.89 -32.46 3.22
C LYS A 78 27.47 -32.57 3.78
N LEU A 79 26.86 -31.40 3.99
CA LEU A 79 25.42 -31.28 4.18
C LEU A 79 24.81 -30.86 2.84
N GLU A 80 23.73 -31.52 2.45
CA GLU A 80 23.01 -31.28 1.20
C GLU A 80 21.54 -30.95 1.51
N PHE A 81 20.99 -29.93 0.86
CA PHE A 81 19.60 -29.53 1.03
C PHE A 81 18.80 -29.81 -0.24
N ILE A 82 17.61 -30.39 -0.05
CA ILE A 82 16.57 -30.54 -1.09
C ILE A 82 15.25 -30.04 -0.51
N GLY A 83 14.76 -28.92 -1.05
CA GLY A 83 13.65 -28.19 -0.44
C GLY A 83 13.99 -27.82 1.01
N LEU A 84 13.14 -28.26 1.95
CA LEU A 84 13.31 -28.05 3.39
C LEU A 84 14.02 -29.23 4.11
N LYS A 85 14.37 -30.30 3.40
CA LYS A 85 15.02 -31.48 4.00
C LYS A 85 16.54 -31.38 3.93
N MET A 86 17.19 -31.71 5.04
CA MET A 86 18.66 -31.72 5.17
C MET A 86 19.18 -33.15 5.13
N TYR A 87 20.23 -33.39 4.37
CA TYR A 87 20.88 -34.69 4.22
C TYR A 87 22.35 -34.58 4.58
N GLN A 88 22.85 -35.53 5.37
CA GLN A 88 24.28 -35.71 5.59
C GLN A 88 24.81 -36.70 4.56
N VAL A 89 25.83 -36.29 3.81
CA VAL A 89 26.49 -37.13 2.80
C VAL A 89 27.94 -37.35 3.24
N ILE A 90 28.31 -38.61 3.48
CA ILE A 90 29.67 -39.03 3.78
C ILE A 90 30.20 -39.78 2.57
N ALA A 91 31.20 -39.21 1.91
CA ALA A 91 31.90 -39.82 0.79
C ALA A 91 33.24 -40.39 1.25
N LYS A 92 33.51 -41.66 0.99
CA LYS A 92 34.74 -42.35 1.40
C LYS A 92 35.42 -43.01 0.22
N TYR A 93 36.70 -42.70 0.03
CA TYR A 93 37.56 -43.36 -0.95
C TYR A 93 37.91 -44.78 -0.53
N LEU A 94 37.84 -45.71 -1.48
CA LEU A 94 38.24 -47.11 -1.36
C LEU A 94 38.96 -47.57 -2.64
N GLU A 95 39.81 -48.57 -2.50
CA GLU A 95 40.53 -49.24 -3.57
C GLU A 95 40.11 -50.71 -3.56
N VAL A 96 39.20 -51.06 -4.47
CA VAL A 96 38.56 -52.38 -4.52
C VAL A 96 39.20 -53.17 -5.64
N ASP A 97 39.86 -54.29 -5.32
CA ASP A 97 40.60 -55.11 -6.29
C ASP A 97 41.58 -54.30 -7.17
N GLY A 98 42.19 -53.26 -6.58
CA GLY A 98 43.12 -52.35 -7.27
C GLY A 98 42.46 -51.21 -8.06
N VAL A 99 41.13 -51.10 -8.04
CA VAL A 99 40.36 -50.06 -8.72
C VAL A 99 39.89 -49.00 -7.71
N PRO A 100 40.19 -47.70 -7.92
CA PRO A 100 39.68 -46.64 -7.04
C PRO A 100 38.18 -46.42 -7.23
N CYS A 101 37.44 -46.34 -6.13
CA CYS A 101 36.03 -46.00 -6.10
C CYS A 101 35.71 -45.10 -4.90
N VAL A 102 34.52 -44.49 -4.91
CA VAL A 102 34.01 -43.72 -3.76
C VAL A 102 32.67 -44.28 -3.35
N VAL A 103 32.51 -44.61 -2.08
CA VAL A 103 31.22 -44.98 -1.50
C VAL A 103 30.62 -43.76 -0.81
N GLU A 104 29.41 -43.39 -1.20
CA GLU A 104 28.61 -42.38 -0.53
C GLU A 104 27.59 -43.03 0.40
N MET A 105 27.58 -42.60 1.64
CA MET A 105 26.62 -42.97 2.68
C MET A 105 25.80 -41.72 3.03
N ILE A 106 24.50 -41.80 2.87
CA ILE A 106 23.59 -40.65 2.96
C ILE A 106 22.54 -40.93 4.04
N SER A 107 22.38 -39.98 4.96
CA SER A 107 21.30 -39.99 5.95
C SER A 107 20.46 -38.74 5.83
N CYS A 108 19.13 -38.91 5.87
CA CYS A 108 18.22 -37.79 6.10
C CYS A 108 18.33 -37.34 7.56
N LEU A 109 18.49 -36.04 7.78
CA LEU A 109 18.47 -35.42 9.09
C LEU A 109 17.07 -34.80 9.28
N ASP A 110 16.12 -35.61 9.74
CA ASP A 110 14.74 -35.23 10.05
C ASP A 110 14.53 -34.97 11.55
N ASP A 111 13.30 -34.62 11.96
CA ASP A 111 12.98 -34.24 13.35
C ASP A 111 13.27 -35.35 14.40
N GLU A 112 13.43 -36.60 13.95
CA GLU A 112 13.79 -37.77 14.76
C GLU A 112 15.32 -37.85 15.00
N THR A 113 16.15 -37.16 14.20
CA THR A 113 17.57 -37.01 14.53
C THR A 113 17.77 -36.11 15.76
N LEU A 114 18.21 -36.74 16.84
CA LEU A 114 18.41 -36.22 18.20
C LEU A 114 19.15 -34.87 18.25
N LEU A 115 18.42 -33.78 18.04
CA LEU A 115 18.76 -32.47 18.59
C LEU A 115 18.12 -32.36 19.96
N ASP A 116 18.95 -32.42 21.00
CA ASP A 116 18.52 -32.05 22.35
C ASP A 116 18.10 -30.57 22.41
N ALA A 117 17.40 -30.20 23.48
CA ALA A 117 16.89 -28.84 23.63
C ALA A 117 18.00 -27.78 23.55
N GLU A 118 19.19 -28.10 24.07
CA GLU A 118 20.38 -27.24 24.00
C GLU A 118 20.89 -27.08 22.56
N GLY A 119 20.93 -28.15 21.77
CA GLY A 119 21.31 -28.15 20.37
C GLY A 119 20.36 -27.34 19.49
N ARG A 120 19.04 -27.42 19.74
CA ARG A 120 18.03 -26.57 19.07
C ARG A 120 18.24 -25.10 19.41
N GLU A 121 18.46 -24.78 20.69
CA GLU A 121 18.68 -23.41 21.14
C GLU A 121 19.99 -22.83 20.60
N ALA A 122 21.06 -23.64 20.51
CA ALA A 122 22.34 -23.26 19.93
C ALA A 122 22.25 -23.03 18.41
N LEU A 123 21.48 -23.86 17.69
CA LEU A 123 21.22 -23.68 16.25
C LEU A 123 20.44 -22.39 16.00
N VAL A 124 19.37 -22.16 16.77
CA VAL A 124 18.57 -20.93 16.72
C VAL A 124 19.40 -19.70 17.08
N LYS A 125 20.31 -19.79 18.06
CA LYS A 125 21.28 -18.73 18.38
C LYS A 125 22.28 -18.47 17.25
N LYS A 126 22.72 -19.50 16.52
CA LYS A 126 23.61 -19.34 15.35
C LYS A 126 22.90 -18.65 14.18
N PHE A 127 21.61 -18.92 13.96
CA PHE A 127 20.78 -18.22 12.98
C PHE A 127 20.26 -16.84 13.47
N ALA A 128 20.50 -16.48 14.74
CA ALA A 128 20.06 -15.20 15.30
C ALA A 128 20.70 -13.98 14.62
N HIS A 129 21.83 -14.14 13.92
CA HIS A 129 22.43 -13.07 13.12
C HIS A 129 21.52 -12.67 11.94
N TYR A 130 20.92 -13.65 11.25
CA TYR A 130 19.92 -13.41 10.18
C TYR A 130 18.57 -12.92 10.73
N ARG A 131 18.27 -13.21 12.01
CA ARG A 131 17.00 -12.84 12.65
C ARG A 131 16.81 -11.32 12.78
N ARG A 132 17.88 -10.53 12.91
CA ARG A 132 17.74 -9.06 13.02
C ARG A 132 17.44 -8.43 11.66
N GLU A 133 17.99 -8.93 10.56
CA GLU A 133 17.68 -8.40 9.22
C GLU A 133 16.26 -8.76 8.76
N LEU A 134 15.76 -9.94 9.14
CA LEU A 134 14.40 -10.37 8.84
C LEU A 134 13.31 -9.56 9.57
N TYR A 135 13.63 -9.11 10.80
CA TYR A 135 12.69 -8.43 11.70
C TYR A 135 12.99 -6.95 11.91
N ALA A 136 13.96 -6.37 11.22
CA ALA A 136 14.22 -4.93 11.28
C ALA A 136 13.56 -4.22 10.09
N ASP A 137 13.00 -3.05 10.35
CA ASP A 137 12.61 -2.11 9.30
C ASP A 137 13.86 -1.64 8.54
N ALA A 138 13.76 -1.63 7.21
CA ALA A 138 14.89 -1.31 6.34
C ALA A 138 15.36 0.14 6.50
N LEU A 139 14.44 1.06 6.82
CA LEU A 139 14.71 2.49 6.93
C LEU A 139 15.13 2.86 8.36
N THR A 140 14.29 2.57 9.36
CA THR A 140 14.49 3.08 10.73
C THR A 140 15.33 2.17 11.60
N ARG A 141 15.59 0.93 11.16
CA ARG A 141 16.23 -0.16 11.93
C ARG A 141 15.51 -0.53 13.24
N SER A 142 14.32 0.02 13.49
CA SER A 142 13.38 -0.47 14.50
C SER A 142 12.91 -1.88 14.12
N TYR A 143 12.23 -2.59 15.02
CA TYR A 143 11.60 -3.85 14.62
C TYR A 143 10.47 -3.60 13.60
N SER A 144 10.25 -4.51 12.67
CA SER A 144 9.19 -4.44 11.67
C SER A 144 7.86 -4.95 12.23
N ARG A 145 6.74 -4.59 11.60
CA ARG A 145 5.42 -5.16 11.93
C ARG A 145 5.41 -6.69 12.01
N ARG A 146 6.18 -7.36 11.15
CA ARG A 146 6.33 -8.82 11.16
C ARG A 146 6.89 -9.35 12.49
N TYR A 147 7.83 -8.64 13.09
CA TYR A 147 8.34 -9.00 14.43
C TYR A 147 7.23 -8.96 15.49
N PHE A 148 6.36 -7.96 15.42
CA PHE A 148 5.24 -7.88 16.34
C PHE A 148 4.28 -9.06 16.15
N GLU A 149 3.87 -9.34 14.91
CA GLU A 149 2.94 -10.42 14.61
C GLU A 149 3.49 -11.80 15.02
N ASP A 150 4.75 -12.08 14.69
CA ASP A 150 5.36 -13.38 14.93
C ASP A 150 5.83 -13.59 16.37
N GLN A 151 6.22 -12.52 17.08
CA GLN A 151 6.93 -12.64 18.36
C GLN A 151 6.25 -11.95 19.54
N LEU A 152 5.45 -10.90 19.36
CA LEU A 152 4.91 -10.12 20.48
C LEU A 152 3.39 -10.28 20.64
N LYS A 153 2.63 -10.34 19.54
CA LYS A 153 1.17 -10.25 19.52
C LYS A 153 0.46 -11.20 20.49
N GLU A 154 0.89 -12.47 20.52
CA GLU A 154 0.30 -13.52 21.36
C GLU A 154 0.96 -13.65 22.75
N GLN A 155 2.02 -12.88 23.04
CA GLN A 155 2.69 -12.95 24.34
C GLN A 155 1.81 -12.31 25.42
N ARG A 156 1.82 -12.93 26.61
CA ARG A 156 1.27 -12.36 27.84
C ARG A 156 2.42 -11.92 28.72
N MET A 157 2.48 -10.62 28.99
CA MET A 157 3.49 -10.02 29.85
C MET A 157 2.93 -8.74 30.45
N ASP A 158 3.45 -8.35 31.62
CA ASP A 158 3.18 -7.03 32.19
C ASP A 158 4.06 -6.01 31.46
N ALA A 159 3.45 -5.18 30.63
CA ALA A 159 4.12 -4.19 29.81
C ALA A 159 3.27 -2.93 29.62
N GLY A 160 3.94 -1.79 29.43
CA GLY A 160 3.33 -0.59 28.89
C GLY A 160 3.36 -0.62 27.37
N ILE A 161 2.20 -0.44 26.75
CA ILE A 161 1.99 -0.47 25.31
C ILE A 161 1.58 0.92 24.86
N ALA A 162 2.35 1.52 23.96
CA ALA A 162 2.02 2.80 23.36
C ALA A 162 2.01 2.75 21.85
N MET A 163 0.95 3.29 21.23
CA MET A 163 0.88 3.54 19.81
C MET A 163 1.17 5.03 19.56
N LEU A 164 2.07 5.31 18.63
CA LEU A 164 2.50 6.65 18.26
C LEU A 164 2.25 6.86 16.77
N ASP A 165 1.72 8.02 16.40
CA ASP A 165 1.47 8.41 15.02
C ASP A 165 1.97 9.83 14.80
N LEU A 166 2.73 10.05 13.72
CA LEU A 166 3.26 11.38 13.41
C LEU A 166 2.18 12.26 12.78
N ASP A 167 1.89 13.38 13.44
CA ASP A 167 0.84 14.29 12.97
C ASP A 167 1.26 14.98 11.66
N ASP A 168 0.33 15.01 10.70
CA ASP A 168 0.50 15.64 9.39
C ASP A 168 1.69 15.09 8.57
N PHE A 169 2.16 13.87 8.86
CA PHE A 169 3.30 13.27 8.15
C PHE A 169 3.09 13.20 6.63
N LYS A 170 1.87 12.89 6.19
CA LYS A 170 1.50 12.95 4.77
C LYS A 170 1.72 14.36 4.20
N THR A 171 1.26 15.40 4.90
CA THR A 171 1.49 16.79 4.50
C THR A 171 2.98 17.14 4.42
N TYR A 172 3.82 16.62 5.33
CA TYR A 172 5.26 16.82 5.24
C TYR A 172 5.88 16.16 4.00
N ASN A 173 5.47 14.93 3.67
CA ASN A 173 5.89 14.26 2.44
C ASN A 173 5.42 15.03 1.20
N ASP A 174 4.24 15.62 1.26
CA ASP A 174 3.63 16.36 0.16
C ASP A 174 4.34 17.68 -0.11
N ILE A 175 4.80 18.36 0.93
CA ILE A 175 5.48 19.67 0.83
C ILE A 175 6.98 19.52 0.56
N TYR A 176 7.66 18.60 1.25
CA TYR A 176 9.12 18.51 1.28
C TYR A 176 9.69 17.27 0.56
N GLY A 177 8.84 16.38 0.04
CA GLY A 177 9.23 15.12 -0.60
C GLY A 177 9.48 13.99 0.40
N HIS A 178 9.43 12.74 -0.06
CA HIS A 178 9.58 11.58 0.83
C HIS A 178 11.03 11.35 1.29
N VAL A 179 12.06 11.91 0.65
CA VAL A 179 13.43 11.92 1.20
C VAL A 179 13.48 12.75 2.48
N ALA A 180 12.70 13.83 2.57
CA ALA A 180 12.53 14.57 3.81
C ALA A 180 11.72 13.75 4.83
N GLY A 181 10.66 13.08 4.40
CA GLY A 181 9.89 12.13 5.21
C GLY A 181 10.71 10.98 5.78
N ASP A 182 11.57 10.36 4.97
CA ASP A 182 12.46 9.28 5.37
C ASP A 182 13.42 9.77 6.46
N LYS A 183 13.96 10.98 6.31
CA LYS A 183 14.77 11.62 7.36
C LYS A 183 13.95 11.88 8.62
N VAL A 184 12.71 12.36 8.51
CA VAL A 184 11.80 12.53 9.65
C VAL A 184 11.64 11.20 10.41
N LEU A 185 11.31 10.11 9.71
CA LEU A 185 11.11 8.79 10.31
C LEU A 185 12.37 8.24 10.97
N VAL A 186 13.54 8.39 10.32
CA VAL A 186 14.83 7.99 10.89
C VAL A 186 15.13 8.79 12.16
N THR A 187 14.89 10.10 12.14
CA THR A 187 15.20 10.98 13.27
C THR A 187 14.25 10.71 14.43
N VAL A 188 12.94 10.56 14.17
CA VAL A 188 11.92 10.20 15.16
C VAL A 188 12.23 8.84 15.79
N SER A 189 12.53 7.83 14.98
CA SER A 189 12.93 6.51 15.49
C SER A 189 14.14 6.61 16.41
N ALA A 190 15.18 7.36 16.01
CA ALA A 190 16.36 7.56 16.83
C ALA A 190 16.03 8.29 18.16
N ALA A 191 15.14 9.29 18.11
CA ALA A 191 14.65 10.00 19.29
C ALA A 191 13.93 9.06 20.27
N ILE A 192 12.99 8.23 19.77
CA ILE A 192 12.28 7.25 20.59
C ILE A 192 13.27 6.22 21.17
N ILE A 193 14.18 5.69 20.35
CA ILE A 193 15.21 4.73 20.78
C ILE A 193 16.09 5.30 21.91
N SER A 194 16.40 6.61 21.88
CA SER A 194 17.19 7.28 22.91
C SER A 194 16.49 7.37 24.28
N CYS A 195 15.15 7.28 24.29
CA CYS A 195 14.32 7.40 25.49
C CYS A 195 13.95 6.04 26.12
N ILE A 196 14.27 4.93 25.46
CA ILE A 196 13.84 3.58 25.86
C ILE A 196 15.02 2.69 26.28
N ARG A 197 14.73 1.64 27.05
CA ARG A 197 15.75 0.68 27.54
C ARG A 197 16.04 -0.36 26.46
N LYS A 198 17.17 -1.06 26.57
CA LYS A 198 17.51 -2.19 25.66
C LYS A 198 16.48 -3.32 25.68
N THR A 199 15.73 -3.47 26.78
CA THR A 199 14.65 -4.46 26.94
C THR A 199 13.37 -4.04 26.24
N ASP A 200 13.17 -2.73 26.06
CA ASP A 200 12.01 -2.16 25.40
C ASP A 200 12.09 -2.47 23.88
N ARG A 201 10.93 -2.49 23.21
CA ARG A 201 10.83 -2.82 21.79
C ARG A 201 10.11 -1.69 21.08
N LEU A 202 10.81 -1.02 20.18
CA LEU A 202 10.21 -0.12 19.20
C LEU A 202 9.95 -0.89 17.92
N VAL A 203 8.71 -0.91 17.49
CA VAL A 203 8.24 -1.52 16.25
C VAL A 203 7.73 -0.40 15.35
N ARG A 204 8.17 -0.32 14.10
CA ARG A 204 7.50 0.48 13.09
C ARG A 204 6.33 -0.34 12.57
N TYR A 205 5.13 0.03 13.00
CA TYR A 205 3.92 -0.75 12.76
C TYR A 205 3.29 -0.41 11.39
N GLY A 206 3.32 0.88 11.03
CA GLY A 206 2.80 1.43 9.79
C GLY A 206 3.80 2.35 9.08
N GLY A 207 3.31 3.22 8.20
CA GLY A 207 4.16 4.17 7.47
C GLY A 207 4.82 5.18 8.41
N ASP A 208 4.01 5.84 9.21
CA ASP A 208 4.31 6.86 10.22
C ASP A 208 3.97 6.42 11.65
N GLU A 209 3.46 5.20 11.80
CA GLU A 209 3.02 4.64 13.07
C GLU A 209 4.11 3.78 13.73
N PHE A 210 4.33 4.02 15.02
CA PHE A 210 5.27 3.29 15.87
C PHE A 210 4.56 2.68 17.07
N LEU A 211 4.83 1.40 17.32
CA LEU A 211 4.39 0.68 18.50
C LEU A 211 5.56 0.51 19.46
N LEU A 212 5.37 0.95 20.69
CA LEU A 212 6.34 0.83 21.77
C LEU A 212 5.84 -0.17 22.82
N VAL A 213 6.64 -1.21 23.07
CA VAL A 213 6.36 -2.24 24.08
C VAL A 213 7.44 -2.18 25.16
N MET A 214 7.04 -1.92 26.41
CA MET A 214 7.94 -1.71 27.54
C MET A 214 7.62 -2.68 28.68
N PRO A 215 8.26 -3.85 28.72
CA PRO A 215 8.04 -4.84 29.76
C PRO A 215 8.45 -4.33 31.15
N GLY A 216 7.62 -4.59 32.16
CA GLY A 216 7.90 -4.31 33.57
C GLY A 216 7.97 -2.83 33.94
N ILE A 217 7.33 -1.95 33.17
CA ILE A 217 7.25 -0.51 33.48
C ILE A 217 6.06 -0.22 34.41
N SER A 218 6.26 0.66 35.40
CA SER A 218 5.14 1.16 36.22
C SER A 218 4.32 2.22 35.46
N LEU A 219 3.08 2.44 35.88
CA LEU A 219 2.19 3.43 35.25
C LEU A 219 2.80 4.83 35.23
N GLU A 220 3.37 5.28 36.36
CA GLU A 220 3.94 6.62 36.50
C GLU A 220 5.13 6.81 35.55
N ALA A 221 6.04 5.83 35.54
CA ALA A 221 7.22 5.86 34.68
C ALA A 221 6.87 5.69 33.19
N PHE A 222 5.77 5.00 32.89
CA PHE A 222 5.23 4.86 31.54
C PHE A 222 4.76 6.22 31.00
N VAL A 223 3.89 6.90 31.74
CA VAL A 223 3.34 8.22 31.35
C VAL A 223 4.45 9.27 31.23
N GLU A 224 5.39 9.33 32.18
CA GLU A 224 6.52 10.26 32.13
C GLU A 224 7.38 10.03 30.87
N LYS A 225 7.61 8.77 30.49
CA LYS A 225 8.39 8.44 29.31
C LYS A 225 7.66 8.83 28.02
N LEU A 226 6.33 8.70 27.95
CA LEU A 226 5.56 9.16 26.78
C LEU A 226 5.66 10.67 26.60
N HIS A 227 5.54 11.45 27.68
CA HIS A 227 5.72 12.91 27.65
C HIS A 227 7.14 13.28 27.19
N ARG A 228 8.15 12.59 27.73
CA ARG A 228 9.54 12.81 27.30
C ARG A 228 9.76 12.52 25.82
N ILE A 229 9.14 11.47 25.28
CA ILE A 229 9.22 11.13 23.86
C ILE A 229 8.55 12.22 23.01
N GLN A 230 7.34 12.65 23.40
CA GLN A 230 6.62 13.71 22.72
C GLN A 230 7.40 15.04 22.72
N ASP A 231 7.90 15.47 23.87
CA ASP A 231 8.68 16.70 24.02
C ASP A 231 9.95 16.66 23.18
N LEU A 232 10.64 15.53 23.15
CA LEU A 232 11.83 15.35 22.34
C LEU A 232 11.51 15.45 20.84
N ILE A 233 10.39 14.87 20.41
CA ILE A 233 9.95 14.94 19.01
C ILE A 233 9.53 16.36 18.63
N CYS A 234 8.86 17.11 19.51
CA CYS A 234 8.43 18.48 19.23
C CYS A 234 9.58 19.47 19.09
N ASN A 235 10.67 19.25 19.84
CA ASN A 235 11.80 20.17 19.92
C ASN A 235 12.97 19.81 19.00
N MET A 236 12.88 18.69 18.28
CA MET A 236 13.95 18.28 17.37
C MET A 236 13.89 19.04 16.04
N SER A 237 15.06 19.25 15.44
CA SER A 237 15.20 19.73 14.06
C SER A 237 15.64 18.60 13.15
N VAL A 238 15.13 18.61 11.92
CA VAL A 238 15.47 17.60 10.90
C VAL A 238 16.61 18.13 10.04
N GLU A 239 17.65 17.31 9.84
CA GLU A 239 18.84 17.71 9.09
C GLU A 239 18.53 18.06 7.63
N GLY A 240 18.76 19.33 7.26
CA GLY A 240 18.41 19.90 5.96
C GLY A 240 17.04 20.57 5.91
N TYR A 241 16.23 20.48 6.97
CA TYR A 241 14.88 21.06 7.08
C TYR A 241 14.63 21.71 8.46
N PRO A 242 15.40 22.76 8.84
CA PRO A 242 15.32 23.36 10.18
C PRO A 242 13.98 24.04 10.49
N GLN A 243 13.20 24.39 9.47
CA GLN A 243 11.85 24.95 9.60
C GLN A 243 10.74 23.91 9.89
N LEU A 244 11.06 22.61 9.78
CA LEU A 244 10.07 21.53 9.95
C LEU A 244 9.86 21.28 11.45
N LYS A 245 8.64 21.56 11.93
CA LYS A 245 8.22 21.27 13.31
C LYS A 245 7.45 19.96 13.31
N LEU A 246 7.92 19.00 14.09
CA LEU A 246 7.28 17.70 14.23
C LEU A 246 6.30 17.70 15.39
N SER A 247 5.25 16.90 15.28
CA SER A 247 4.32 16.60 16.35
C SER A 247 3.91 15.13 16.27
N VAL A 248 3.52 14.57 17.41
CA VAL A 248 3.16 13.15 17.54
C VAL A 248 1.95 12.98 18.44
N SER A 249 1.02 12.17 17.99
CA SER A 249 -0.13 11.71 18.76
C SER A 249 0.17 10.34 19.35
N ILE A 250 -0.05 10.18 20.65
CA ILE A 250 0.33 8.99 21.40
C ILE A 250 -0.86 8.45 22.19
N GLY A 251 -1.15 7.16 22.04
CA GLY A 251 -2.08 6.41 22.88
C GLY A 251 -1.34 5.40 23.73
N GLY A 252 -1.65 5.30 25.03
CA GLY A 252 -0.92 4.43 25.96
C GLY A 252 -1.82 3.63 26.91
N THR A 253 -1.47 2.37 27.16
CA THR A 253 -2.13 1.52 28.15
C THR A 253 -1.14 0.56 28.80
N LEU A 254 -1.51 0.00 29.95
CA LEU A 254 -0.82 -1.13 30.56
C LEU A 254 -1.57 -2.42 30.25
N THR A 255 -0.84 -3.50 30.03
CA THR A 255 -1.43 -4.85 29.93
C THR A 255 -2.01 -5.27 31.29
N ASN A 256 -3.27 -5.72 31.32
CA ASN A 256 -3.93 -6.21 32.53
C ASN A 256 -4.11 -7.75 32.48
N GLY A 257 -3.01 -8.50 32.36
CA GLY A 257 -3.02 -9.97 32.24
C GLY A 257 -3.48 -10.53 30.88
N GLU A 258 -3.67 -9.64 29.90
CA GLU A 258 -4.03 -9.97 28.53
C GLU A 258 -2.81 -10.13 27.60
N THR A 259 -3.04 -10.39 26.31
CA THR A 259 -1.96 -10.44 25.31
C THR A 259 -1.57 -9.03 24.89
N VAL A 260 -0.31 -8.85 24.48
CA VAL A 260 0.19 -7.58 23.94
C VAL A 260 -0.66 -7.12 22.75
N GLY A 261 -1.16 -8.03 21.92
CA GLY A 261 -2.06 -7.71 20.81
C GLY A 261 -3.36 -7.03 21.22
N LYS A 262 -3.99 -7.47 22.32
CA LYS A 262 -5.21 -6.84 22.83
C LYS A 262 -4.95 -5.47 23.46
N ALA A 263 -3.88 -5.35 24.23
CA ALA A 263 -3.45 -4.07 24.78
C ALA A 263 -3.07 -3.07 23.69
N MET A 264 -2.49 -3.53 22.58
CA MET A 264 -2.20 -2.69 21.42
C MET A 264 -3.49 -2.11 20.81
N CYS A 265 -4.56 -2.89 20.66
CA CYS A 265 -5.85 -2.36 20.17
C CYS A 265 -6.39 -1.23 21.07
N ARG A 266 -6.25 -1.34 22.39
CA ARG A 266 -6.64 -0.27 23.33
C ARG A 266 -5.74 0.96 23.19
N ALA A 267 -4.43 0.76 23.04
CA ALA A 267 -3.49 1.86 22.80
C ALA A 267 -3.79 2.59 21.47
N ASP A 268 -4.19 1.84 20.45
CA ASP A 268 -4.59 2.38 19.14
C ASP A 268 -5.86 3.25 19.25
N GLU A 269 -6.87 2.80 20.00
CA GLU A 269 -8.07 3.60 20.29
C GLU A 269 -7.73 4.92 21.00
N PHE A 270 -6.81 4.90 21.97
CA PHE A 270 -6.35 6.12 22.64
C PHE A 270 -5.50 7.01 21.73
N MET A 271 -4.67 6.44 20.86
CA MET A 271 -3.88 7.20 19.88
C MET A 271 -4.80 7.90 18.90
N TYR A 272 -5.85 7.20 18.45
CA TYR A 272 -6.88 7.79 17.62
C TYR A 272 -7.57 8.98 18.32
N GLN A 273 -7.83 8.89 19.62
CA GLN A 273 -8.35 10.02 20.41
C GLN A 273 -7.36 11.19 20.47
N ALA A 274 -6.07 10.91 20.67
CA ALA A 274 -5.00 11.91 20.65
C ALA A 274 -4.90 12.63 19.30
N LYS A 275 -5.06 11.90 18.19
CA LYS A 275 -5.01 12.40 16.80
C LYS A 275 -6.08 13.47 16.51
N ALA A 276 -7.15 13.52 17.29
CA ALA A 276 -8.20 14.53 17.14
C ALA A 276 -7.75 15.96 17.46
N SER A 277 -6.77 16.14 18.37
CA SER A 277 -6.25 17.48 18.67
C SER A 277 -4.78 17.66 18.33
N LYS A 278 -4.12 16.60 17.84
CA LYS A 278 -2.69 16.55 17.49
C LYS A 278 -1.79 16.83 18.69
N ASN A 279 -0.56 16.37 18.62
CA ASN A 279 0.45 16.58 19.65
C ASN A 279 -0.06 16.27 21.08
N MET A 280 -0.76 15.14 21.24
CA MET A 280 -1.39 14.78 22.51
C MET A 280 -1.02 13.37 22.94
N ILE A 281 -1.03 13.15 24.25
CA ILE A 281 -0.94 11.81 24.85
C ILE A 281 -2.27 11.51 25.52
N VAL A 282 -2.86 10.36 25.19
CA VAL A 282 -4.07 9.83 25.84
C VAL A 282 -3.74 8.47 26.43
N THR A 283 -4.07 8.25 27.70
CA THR A 283 -3.81 7.00 28.40
C THR A 283 -5.03 6.45 29.14
N GLU A 284 -4.97 5.20 29.56
CA GLU A 284 -6.02 4.56 30.36
C GLU A 284 -6.33 5.30 31.69
N LYS A 285 -5.39 6.07 32.23
CA LYS A 285 -5.60 6.90 33.43
C LYS A 285 -6.55 8.08 33.16
N ASP A 286 -6.63 8.51 31.90
CA ASP A 286 -7.56 9.53 31.41
C ASP A 286 -8.97 8.95 31.16
N GLY A 287 -9.12 7.61 31.22
CA GLY A 287 -10.36 6.86 31.02
C GLY A 287 -11.24 6.66 32.27
N GLN A 288 -10.84 7.16 33.44
CA GLN A 288 -11.70 7.24 34.64
C GLN A 288 -12.40 8.59 34.80
N TRP A 289 -12.31 9.47 33.81
CA TRP A 289 -12.99 10.75 33.81
C TRP A 289 -14.31 10.66 33.08
N THR A 290 -15.35 11.18 33.72
CA THR A 290 -16.62 11.39 33.04
C THR A 290 -16.38 12.30 31.81
N PRO A 291 -17.20 12.20 30.74
CA PRO A 291 -17.06 13.06 29.55
C PRO A 291 -17.02 14.56 29.86
N GLU A 292 -17.51 14.98 31.03
CA GLU A 292 -17.45 16.35 31.54
C GLU A 292 -16.09 16.71 32.17
N GLU A 293 -15.37 15.76 32.77
CA GLU A 293 -14.07 15.97 33.43
C GLU A 293 -12.88 15.90 32.45
N ILE A 294 -13.00 15.14 31.36
CA ILE A 294 -12.02 15.12 30.24
C ILE A 294 -11.91 16.53 29.61
N VAL A 295 -13.02 17.27 29.57
CA VAL A 295 -13.09 18.66 29.09
C VAL A 295 -12.41 19.66 30.04
N VAL A 296 -12.30 19.32 31.33
CA VAL A 296 -11.69 20.19 32.35
C VAL A 296 -10.19 19.94 32.46
N ALA A 297 -9.73 18.70 32.33
CA ALA A 297 -8.32 18.37 32.50
C ALA A 297 -7.50 18.35 31.20
N GLY A 298 -8.13 18.29 30.03
CA GLY A 298 -7.52 18.65 28.74
C GLY A 298 -7.12 20.14 28.62
N ARG A 299 -7.41 20.97 29.63
CA ARG A 299 -7.15 22.43 29.61
C ARG A 299 -5.71 22.84 29.88
N ARG A 300 -4.79 21.92 30.18
CA ARG A 300 -3.41 22.31 30.52
C ARG A 300 -2.36 22.14 29.44
N ASN A 301 -2.62 21.44 28.33
CA ASN A 301 -1.66 21.42 27.20
C ASN A 301 -2.22 20.99 25.83
N ALA A 302 -3.51 21.26 25.54
CA ALA A 302 -4.00 21.26 24.15
C ALA A 302 -3.71 22.64 23.50
N SER A 303 -3.33 22.68 22.22
CA SER A 303 -3.45 23.92 21.46
C SER A 303 -4.93 24.32 21.48
N ARG A 304 -5.25 25.36 22.24
CA ARG A 304 -6.64 25.80 22.43
C ARG A 304 -7.30 26.06 21.06
N TYR A 305 -8.55 25.61 20.86
CA TYR A 305 -9.25 25.91 19.60
C TYR A 305 -9.25 27.41 19.37
N ARG A 306 -8.94 27.80 18.14
CA ARG A 306 -8.75 29.20 17.80
C ARG A 306 -10.05 29.81 17.33
N ILE A 307 -10.55 30.79 18.05
CA ILE A 307 -11.79 31.50 17.73
C ILE A 307 -11.41 32.90 17.26
N LEU A 308 -11.90 33.28 16.08
CA LEU A 308 -11.75 34.63 15.57
C LEU A 308 -13.01 35.44 15.89
N ILE A 309 -12.87 36.50 16.68
CA ILE A 309 -13.94 37.43 17.03
C ILE A 309 -13.80 38.67 16.15
N VAL A 310 -14.84 38.99 15.38
CA VAL A 310 -14.88 40.09 14.43
C VAL A 310 -16.04 41.01 14.80
N ASP A 311 -15.72 42.17 15.36
CA ASP A 311 -16.70 43.14 15.86
C ASP A 311 -16.03 44.52 15.87
N ASP A 312 -16.73 45.57 15.44
CA ASP A 312 -16.17 46.93 15.40
C ASP A 312 -16.07 47.55 16.80
N SER A 313 -16.89 47.09 17.74
CA SER A 313 -16.87 47.55 19.13
C SER A 313 -15.82 46.83 19.97
N GLU A 314 -14.84 47.59 20.46
CA GLU A 314 -13.82 47.09 21.41
C GLU A 314 -14.45 46.48 22.66
N MET A 315 -15.55 47.06 23.17
CA MET A 315 -16.26 46.54 24.34
C MET A 315 -16.82 45.15 24.07
N ASN A 316 -17.42 44.89 22.90
CA ASN A 316 -17.95 43.58 22.56
C ASN A 316 -16.85 42.54 22.41
N ARG A 317 -15.74 42.90 21.75
CA ARG A 317 -14.57 42.02 21.63
C ARG A 317 -14.04 41.65 23.00
N MET A 318 -13.87 42.62 23.91
CA MET A 318 -13.42 42.34 25.28
C MET A 318 -14.39 41.43 26.05
N ILE A 319 -15.70 41.66 25.95
CA ILE A 319 -16.70 40.83 26.62
C ILE A 319 -16.64 39.38 26.10
N LEU A 320 -16.73 39.18 24.79
CA LEU A 320 -16.69 37.84 24.19
C LEU A 320 -15.34 37.14 24.40
N SER A 321 -14.25 37.90 24.35
CA SER A 321 -12.90 37.42 24.66
C SER A 321 -12.86 36.90 26.08
N GLU A 322 -13.27 37.69 27.09
CA GLU A 322 -13.33 37.24 28.50
C GLU A 322 -14.31 36.09 28.72
N MET A 323 -15.45 36.05 28.01
CA MET A 323 -16.40 34.94 28.08
C MET A 323 -15.81 33.60 27.64
N LEU A 324 -14.90 33.63 26.67
CA LEU A 324 -14.31 32.44 26.05
C LEU A 324 -12.86 32.19 26.51
N LYS A 325 -12.29 33.13 27.27
CA LYS A 325 -10.92 33.09 27.78
C LYS A 325 -10.75 31.95 28.77
N GLY A 326 -9.72 31.13 28.56
CA GLY A 326 -9.37 30.00 29.43
C GLY A 326 -9.53 28.64 28.75
N GLU A 327 -10.45 28.51 27.80
CA GLU A 327 -10.69 27.28 27.02
C GLU A 327 -10.22 27.41 25.57
N PHE A 328 -10.29 28.61 25.02
CA PHE A 328 -10.04 28.90 23.61
C PHE A 328 -8.87 29.89 23.41
N GLU A 329 -8.20 29.81 22.26
CA GLU A 329 -7.24 30.83 21.80
C GLU A 329 -8.03 31.89 21.03
N ILE A 330 -8.09 33.10 21.56
CA ILE A 330 -8.90 34.17 20.96
C ILE A 330 -8.03 35.00 20.01
N LEU A 331 -8.51 35.15 18.78
CA LEU A 331 -8.07 36.16 17.83
C LEU A 331 -9.14 37.24 17.73
N GLU A 332 -8.72 38.48 17.54
CA GLU A 332 -9.62 39.63 17.45
C GLU A 332 -9.36 40.41 16.17
N ALA A 333 -10.42 40.78 15.47
CA ALA A 333 -10.41 41.66 14.32
C ALA A 333 -11.46 42.78 14.50
N GLU A 334 -11.08 44.01 14.17
CA GLU A 334 -11.92 45.20 14.37
C GLU A 334 -12.83 45.53 13.17
N ASN A 335 -12.67 44.86 12.04
CA ASN A 335 -13.49 45.05 10.85
C ASN A 335 -13.34 43.87 9.86
N GLY A 336 -14.17 43.85 8.81
CA GLY A 336 -14.13 42.79 7.79
C GLY A 336 -12.79 42.66 7.05
N SER A 337 -12.07 43.77 6.80
CA SER A 337 -10.76 43.70 6.13
C SER A 337 -9.71 43.00 7.00
N ALA A 338 -9.64 43.35 8.28
CA ALA A 338 -8.75 42.69 9.24
C ALA A 338 -9.11 41.20 9.42
N CYS A 339 -10.39 40.86 9.33
CA CYS A 339 -10.84 39.46 9.32
C CYS A 339 -10.27 38.70 8.11
N LEU A 340 -10.33 39.27 6.90
CA LEU A 340 -9.77 38.62 5.70
C LEU A 340 -8.26 38.43 5.80
N ASP A 341 -7.52 39.40 6.33
CA ASP A 341 -6.08 39.28 6.57
C ASP A 341 -5.77 38.12 7.53
N MET A 342 -6.58 37.95 8.58
CA MET A 342 -6.44 36.83 9.51
C MET A 342 -6.83 35.50 8.89
N LEU A 343 -7.86 35.44 8.06
CA LEU A 343 -8.24 34.24 7.32
C LEU A 343 -7.12 33.80 6.37
N ASN A 344 -6.47 34.73 5.68
CA ASN A 344 -5.34 34.42 4.81
C ASN A 344 -4.08 34.03 5.60
N ARG A 345 -3.89 34.54 6.81
CA ARG A 345 -2.72 34.23 7.65
C ARG A 345 -2.83 32.91 8.39
N TYR A 346 -4.03 32.58 8.86
CA TYR A 346 -4.27 31.44 9.74
C TYR A 346 -5.03 30.31 9.05
N GLU A 347 -5.72 30.59 7.95
CA GLU A 347 -6.45 29.61 7.12
C GLU A 347 -7.31 28.67 7.99
N THR A 348 -7.20 27.36 7.77
CA THR A 348 -7.98 26.31 8.46
C THR A 348 -7.61 26.11 9.93
N LYS A 349 -6.62 26.86 10.46
CA LYS A 349 -6.29 26.84 11.90
C LYS A 349 -7.33 27.60 12.74
N ILE A 350 -8.15 28.44 12.12
CA ILE A 350 -9.31 29.03 12.77
C ILE A 350 -10.39 27.96 12.87
N SER A 351 -10.85 27.69 14.10
CA SER A 351 -11.84 26.66 14.40
C SER A 351 -13.28 27.18 14.33
N LEU A 352 -13.48 28.49 14.52
CA LEU A 352 -14.78 29.16 14.48
C LEU A 352 -14.60 30.67 14.32
N ILE A 353 -15.52 31.33 13.63
CA ILE A 353 -15.59 32.79 13.53
C ILE A 353 -16.87 33.29 14.22
N LEU A 354 -16.73 34.23 15.14
CA LEU A 354 -17.82 35.06 15.66
C LEU A 354 -17.83 36.37 14.88
N LEU A 355 -18.86 36.62 14.09
CA LEU A 355 -18.88 37.71 13.10
C LEU A 355 -20.04 38.67 13.33
N ASP A 356 -19.75 39.94 13.60
CA ASP A 356 -20.79 40.97 13.61
C ASP A 356 -21.35 41.21 12.20
N ILE A 357 -22.67 41.43 12.12
CA ILE A 357 -23.35 41.75 10.87
C ILE A 357 -23.01 43.18 10.45
N VAL A 358 -23.04 44.13 11.39
CA VAL A 358 -22.93 45.56 11.10
C VAL A 358 -21.56 46.05 11.51
N MET A 359 -20.71 46.35 10.52
CA MET A 359 -19.38 46.92 10.75
C MET A 359 -19.06 48.00 9.71
N PRO A 360 -18.25 49.02 10.04
CA PRO A 360 -17.81 50.03 9.08
C PRO A 360 -16.95 49.44 7.96
N GLY A 361 -17.18 49.90 6.72
CA GLY A 361 -16.47 49.39 5.56
C GLY A 361 -17.01 48.04 5.09
N MET A 362 -16.23 46.98 5.24
CA MET A 362 -16.67 45.62 4.92
C MET A 362 -17.48 45.04 6.07
N ASN A 363 -18.78 44.85 5.85
CA ASN A 363 -19.73 44.27 6.81
C ASN A 363 -19.64 42.73 6.85
N GLY A 364 -20.37 42.09 7.77
CA GLY A 364 -20.34 40.63 7.94
C GLY A 364 -20.75 39.85 6.68
N PHE A 365 -21.71 40.36 5.91
CA PHE A 365 -22.08 39.75 4.63
C PHE A 365 -20.95 39.80 3.59
N GLY A 366 -20.17 40.88 3.54
CA GLY A 366 -19.00 40.98 2.68
C GLY A 366 -17.92 39.93 3.01
N VAL A 367 -17.75 39.62 4.30
CA VAL A 367 -16.85 38.55 4.75
C VAL A 367 -17.39 37.17 4.32
N LEU A 368 -18.69 36.92 4.49
CA LEU A 368 -19.33 35.68 4.04
C LEU A 368 -19.23 35.51 2.51
N GLU A 369 -19.35 36.60 1.73
CA GLU A 369 -19.17 36.56 0.28
C GLU A 369 -17.78 36.07 -0.09
N TYR A 370 -16.76 36.62 0.57
CA TYR A 370 -15.38 36.22 0.38
C TYR A 370 -15.16 34.75 0.74
N MET A 371 -15.70 34.30 1.88
CA MET A 371 -15.57 32.92 2.32
C MET A 371 -16.24 31.94 1.35
N ASN A 372 -17.41 32.27 0.82
CA ASN A 372 -18.09 31.45 -0.19
C ASN A 372 -17.30 31.38 -1.49
N ARG A 373 -16.82 32.53 -2.01
CA ARG A 373 -16.01 32.56 -3.25
C ARG A 373 -14.70 31.76 -3.15
N ASN A 374 -14.17 31.59 -1.95
CA ASN A 374 -12.92 30.86 -1.70
C ASN A 374 -13.16 29.48 -1.03
N ASN A 375 -14.40 28.97 -1.01
CA ASN A 375 -14.79 27.69 -0.40
C ASN A 375 -14.41 27.51 1.08
N LEU A 376 -14.22 28.61 1.83
CA LEU A 376 -13.84 28.56 3.25
C LEU A 376 -15.02 28.30 4.20
N ILE A 377 -16.26 28.61 3.77
CA ILE A 377 -17.44 28.51 4.63
C ILE A 377 -17.80 27.06 5.00
N GLY A 378 -17.45 26.11 4.12
CA GLY A 378 -17.66 24.67 4.37
C GLY A 378 -16.70 24.12 5.41
N ASP A 379 -15.53 24.73 5.53
CA ASP A 379 -14.49 24.31 6.45
C ASP A 379 -14.57 25.03 7.79
N ILE A 380 -14.75 26.36 7.80
CA ILE A 380 -14.70 27.17 9.01
C ILE A 380 -16.12 27.64 9.37
N PRO A 381 -16.69 27.14 10.49
CA PRO A 381 -18.02 27.57 10.90
C PRO A 381 -18.04 29.04 11.30
N VAL A 382 -19.09 29.73 10.87
CA VAL A 382 -19.35 31.14 11.23
C VAL A 382 -20.60 31.20 12.09
N ILE A 383 -20.51 31.87 13.23
CA ILE A 383 -21.66 32.26 14.05
C ILE A 383 -21.80 33.78 13.96
N MET A 384 -22.95 34.24 13.47
CA MET A 384 -23.22 35.67 13.34
C MET A 384 -23.64 36.29 14.67
N ILE A 385 -23.21 37.51 14.96
CA ILE A 385 -23.63 38.28 16.13
C ILE A 385 -24.60 39.36 15.66
N SER A 386 -25.85 39.35 16.17
CA SER A 386 -26.87 40.34 15.80
C SER A 386 -27.39 41.13 16.99
N GLY A 387 -27.57 42.45 16.80
CA GLY A 387 -28.29 43.34 17.70
C GLY A 387 -29.78 43.51 17.36
N GLU A 388 -30.22 43.12 16.15
CA GLU A 388 -31.60 43.32 15.67
C GLU A 388 -32.39 42.00 15.59
N ASP A 389 -33.68 42.07 15.92
CA ASP A 389 -34.68 40.98 15.78
C ASP A 389 -35.30 40.90 14.37
N SER A 390 -34.60 41.38 13.33
CA SER A 390 -35.11 41.34 11.96
C SER A 390 -34.95 39.93 11.38
N GLY A 391 -36.02 39.15 11.41
CA GLY A 391 -36.04 37.76 10.92
C GLY A 391 -35.61 37.60 9.45
N GLU A 392 -35.64 38.67 8.64
CA GLU A 392 -35.15 38.66 7.25
C GLU A 392 -33.63 38.59 7.16
N VAL A 393 -32.90 39.29 8.04
CA VAL A 393 -31.42 39.30 8.06
C VAL A 393 -30.88 37.93 8.48
N ILE A 394 -31.55 37.26 9.42
CA ILE A 394 -31.20 35.92 9.87
C ILE A 394 -31.42 34.90 8.75
N LYS A 395 -32.53 34.99 8.01
CA LYS A 395 -32.80 34.12 6.85
C LYS A 395 -31.71 34.25 5.79
N GLN A 396 -31.37 35.48 5.43
CA GLN A 396 -30.31 35.76 4.47
C GLN A 396 -28.95 35.20 4.93
N ALA A 397 -28.63 35.29 6.23
CA ALA A 397 -27.38 34.72 6.76
C ALA A 397 -27.31 33.19 6.60
N TYR A 398 -28.42 32.48 6.82
CA TYR A 398 -28.47 31.02 6.63
C TYR A 398 -28.31 30.62 5.15
N GLU A 399 -28.89 31.38 4.22
CA GLU A 399 -28.71 31.15 2.76
C GLU A 399 -27.24 31.24 2.33
N TRP A 400 -26.42 31.99 3.09
CA TRP A 400 -25.00 32.20 2.82
C TRP A 400 -24.08 31.18 3.53
N GLY A 401 -24.66 30.17 4.21
CA GLY A 401 -23.91 29.07 4.82
C GLY A 401 -23.46 29.29 6.26
N VAL A 402 -24.02 30.29 6.96
CA VAL A 402 -23.75 30.54 8.39
C VAL A 402 -24.23 29.36 9.24
N SER A 403 -23.42 28.96 10.23
CA SER A 403 -23.71 27.82 11.09
C SER A 403 -24.75 28.14 12.17
N ASP A 404 -24.68 29.33 12.77
CA ASP A 404 -25.63 29.76 13.81
C ASP A 404 -25.61 31.29 14.02
N TYR A 405 -26.44 31.82 14.91
CA TYR A 405 -26.42 33.23 15.33
C TYR A 405 -26.51 33.42 16.85
N ILE A 406 -25.88 34.47 17.36
CA ILE A 406 -25.93 34.92 18.75
C ILE A 406 -26.58 36.30 18.81
N LYS A 407 -27.62 36.43 19.62
CA LYS A 407 -28.31 37.70 19.84
C LYS A 407 -27.68 38.47 21.00
N ARG A 408 -27.58 39.80 20.89
CA ARG A 408 -27.23 40.70 22.01
C ARG A 408 -28.46 41.01 22.89
N PRO A 409 -28.33 41.16 24.22
CA PRO A 409 -27.09 41.10 25.02
C PRO A 409 -26.55 39.67 25.18
N PHE A 410 -25.22 39.56 25.35
CA PHE A 410 -24.54 38.28 25.43
C PHE A 410 -24.81 37.56 26.76
N ASP A 411 -25.31 36.33 26.68
CA ASP A 411 -25.38 35.40 27.80
C ASP A 411 -24.17 34.45 27.73
N MET A 412 -23.38 34.42 28.80
CA MET A 412 -22.16 33.61 28.91
C MET A 412 -22.42 32.14 28.58
N GLU A 413 -23.46 31.54 29.17
CA GLU A 413 -23.72 30.11 29.03
C GLU A 413 -24.19 29.79 27.61
N VAL A 414 -25.02 30.66 27.03
CA VAL A 414 -25.52 30.49 25.65
C VAL A 414 -24.38 30.63 24.63
N VAL A 415 -23.55 31.67 24.75
CA VAL A 415 -22.41 31.90 23.84
C VAL A 415 -21.44 30.73 23.91
N HIS A 416 -21.04 30.32 25.11
CA HIS A 416 -20.10 29.22 25.31
C HIS A 416 -20.65 27.90 24.73
N ARG A 417 -21.91 27.57 25.02
CA ARG A 417 -22.53 26.33 24.54
C ARG A 417 -22.68 26.30 23.03
N ARG A 418 -23.06 27.41 22.38
CA ARG A 418 -23.19 27.51 20.91
C ARG A 418 -21.83 27.37 20.23
N VAL A 419 -20.81 28.07 20.71
CA VAL A 419 -19.44 27.96 20.20
C VAL A 419 -18.93 26.53 20.31
N LEU A 420 -19.03 25.93 21.50
CA LEU A 420 -18.53 24.59 21.76
C LEU A 420 -19.25 23.52 20.92
N ASN A 421 -20.59 23.59 20.83
CA ASN A 421 -21.37 22.64 20.04
C ASN A 421 -21.05 22.75 18.54
N THR A 422 -20.88 23.96 18.03
CA THR A 422 -20.56 24.20 16.62
C THR A 422 -19.16 23.67 16.29
N ILE A 423 -18.15 23.97 17.11
CA ILE A 423 -16.80 23.41 16.95
C ILE A 423 -16.84 21.88 16.98
N LYS A 424 -17.55 21.29 17.94
CA LYS A 424 -17.70 19.82 18.05
C LYS A 424 -18.37 19.21 16.83
N LEU A 425 -19.41 19.86 16.29
CA LEU A 425 -20.12 19.39 15.10
C LEU A 425 -19.18 19.36 13.88
N TYR A 426 -18.48 20.45 13.62
CA TYR A 426 -17.56 20.54 12.48
C TYR A 426 -16.34 19.63 12.65
N ALA A 427 -15.83 19.46 13.86
CA ALA A 427 -14.78 18.49 14.16
C ALA A 427 -15.26 17.05 13.86
N LYS A 428 -16.48 16.69 14.25
CA LYS A 428 -17.09 15.38 13.92
C LYS A 428 -17.29 15.20 12.42
N GLN A 429 -17.75 16.23 11.71
CA GLN A 429 -17.95 16.19 10.27
C GLN A 429 -16.63 15.99 9.53
N ARG A 430 -15.59 16.78 9.85
CA ARG A 430 -14.23 16.60 9.30
C ARG A 430 -13.69 15.19 9.57
N ARG A 431 -13.89 14.67 10.78
CA ARG A 431 -13.49 13.30 11.14
C ARG A 431 -14.24 12.25 10.31
N LEU A 432 -15.54 12.41 10.10
CA LEU A 432 -16.34 11.47 9.31
C LEU A 432 -15.87 11.47 7.85
N VAL A 433 -15.67 12.65 7.26
CA VAL A 433 -15.13 12.79 5.89
C VAL A 433 -13.78 12.11 5.80
N ALA A 434 -12.85 12.38 6.73
CA ALA A 434 -11.55 11.73 6.75
C ALA A 434 -11.64 10.19 6.87
N MET A 435 -12.52 9.66 7.72
CA MET A 435 -12.73 8.21 7.86
C MET A 435 -13.27 7.59 6.58
N VAL A 436 -14.27 8.22 5.95
CA VAL A 436 -14.85 7.74 4.69
C VAL A 436 -13.80 7.77 3.58
N THR A 437 -13.06 8.86 3.45
CA THR A 437 -11.97 8.98 2.46
C THR A 437 -10.91 7.91 2.67
N ASN A 438 -10.50 7.66 3.91
CA ASN A 438 -9.53 6.61 4.22
C ASN A 438 -10.08 5.19 3.96
N GLN A 439 -11.35 4.94 4.29
CA GLN A 439 -11.99 3.65 3.99
C GLN A 439 -12.12 3.40 2.49
N VAL A 440 -12.49 4.42 1.71
CA VAL A 440 -12.51 4.35 0.25
C VAL A 440 -11.12 4.04 -0.29
N PHE A 441 -10.10 4.76 0.18
CA PHE A 441 -8.72 4.55 -0.24
C PHE A 441 -8.21 3.14 0.06
N GLU A 442 -8.41 2.64 1.29
CA GLU A 442 -7.99 1.30 1.68
C GLU A 442 -8.78 0.22 0.92
N LYS A 443 -10.09 0.42 0.69
CA LYS A 443 -10.89 -0.51 -0.12
C LYS A 443 -10.41 -0.56 -1.56
N GLU A 444 -10.10 0.59 -2.18
CA GLU A 444 -9.54 0.64 -3.53
C GLU A 444 -8.16 -0.01 -3.60
N LYS A 445 -7.29 0.26 -2.63
CA LYS A 445 -5.96 -0.34 -2.54
C LYS A 445 -6.03 -1.86 -2.41
N ASN A 446 -6.88 -2.38 -1.54
CA ASN A 446 -7.09 -3.81 -1.37
C ASN A 446 -7.67 -4.44 -2.64
N SER A 447 -8.62 -3.77 -3.30
CA SER A 447 -9.19 -4.23 -4.57
C SER A 447 -8.15 -4.30 -5.68
N ARG A 448 -7.31 -3.26 -5.82
CA ARG A 448 -6.18 -3.26 -6.77
C ARG A 448 -5.17 -4.36 -6.46
N MET A 449 -4.81 -4.56 -5.19
CA MET A 449 -3.88 -5.62 -4.78
C MET A 449 -4.42 -7.01 -5.16
N LEU A 450 -5.69 -7.29 -4.88
CA LEU A 450 -6.32 -8.57 -5.24
C LEU A 450 -6.34 -8.79 -6.76
N ILE A 451 -6.64 -7.74 -7.53
CA ILE A 451 -6.59 -7.79 -8.99
C ILE A 451 -5.17 -8.10 -9.46
N SER A 452 -4.15 -7.42 -8.93
CA SER A 452 -2.75 -7.69 -9.27
C SER A 452 -2.33 -9.13 -8.97
N VAL A 453 -2.75 -9.69 -7.83
CA VAL A 453 -2.47 -11.10 -7.48
C VAL A 453 -3.15 -12.05 -8.46
N LEU A 454 -4.41 -11.83 -8.81
CA LEU A 454 -5.12 -12.66 -9.79
C LEU A 454 -4.48 -12.58 -11.17
N SER A 455 -4.06 -11.38 -11.58
CA SER A 455 -3.34 -11.16 -12.83
C SER A 455 -2.01 -11.93 -12.86
N GLU A 456 -1.21 -11.86 -11.79
CA GLU A 456 0.06 -12.58 -11.68
C GLU A 456 -0.14 -14.11 -11.75
N ILE A 457 -1.24 -14.64 -11.20
CA ILE A 457 -1.59 -16.06 -11.28
C ILE A 457 -1.91 -16.48 -12.73
N VAL A 458 -2.67 -15.67 -13.46
CA VAL A 458 -3.01 -15.94 -14.87
C VAL A 458 -1.75 -15.87 -15.74
N GLU A 459 -0.91 -14.87 -15.54
CA GLU A 459 0.33 -14.66 -16.30
C GLU A 459 1.37 -15.74 -16.05
N PHE A 460 1.55 -16.19 -14.79
CA PHE A 460 2.46 -17.29 -14.45
C PHE A 460 2.16 -18.55 -15.26
N ARG A 461 0.88 -18.79 -15.58
CA ARG A 461 0.46 -19.94 -16.38
C ARG A 461 0.71 -19.76 -17.88
N ASN A 462 0.67 -18.53 -18.39
CA ASN A 462 0.84 -18.20 -19.81
C ASN A 462 2.30 -17.95 -20.22
N GLY A 463 3.21 -17.82 -19.25
CA GLY A 463 4.58 -17.33 -19.51
C GLY A 463 4.62 -15.88 -19.98
N GLU A 464 3.56 -15.10 -19.70
CA GLU A 464 3.48 -13.65 -19.93
C GLU A 464 4.05 -12.91 -18.70
N SER A 465 4.49 -11.66 -18.86
CA SER A 465 5.11 -10.89 -17.78
C SER A 465 4.08 -10.10 -16.96
N GLY A 466 4.34 -9.96 -15.65
CA GLY A 466 3.64 -9.10 -14.66
C GLY A 466 3.16 -7.72 -15.13
N MET A 467 3.85 -7.20 -16.15
CA MET A 467 3.69 -5.84 -16.66
C MET A 467 2.50 -5.72 -17.62
N HIS A 468 2.11 -6.80 -18.28
CA HIS A 468 1.11 -6.78 -19.35
C HIS A 468 -0.24 -6.24 -18.86
N VAL A 469 -0.75 -6.77 -17.75
CA VAL A 469 -2.03 -6.29 -17.20
C VAL A 469 -1.94 -4.83 -16.72
N LEU A 470 -0.82 -4.42 -16.15
CA LEU A 470 -0.61 -3.04 -15.72
C LEU A 470 -0.61 -2.09 -16.94
N ASN A 471 0.07 -2.46 -18.01
CA ASN A 471 0.11 -1.70 -19.25
C ASN A 471 -1.28 -1.56 -19.87
N ILE A 472 -2.06 -2.65 -19.93
CA ILE A 472 -3.44 -2.60 -20.44
C ILE A 472 -4.29 -1.64 -19.61
N ASN A 473 -4.18 -1.66 -18.28
CA ASN A 473 -4.91 -0.75 -17.40
C ASN A 473 -4.55 0.72 -17.68
N ILE A 474 -3.26 1.02 -17.81
CA ILE A 474 -2.75 2.38 -18.12
C ILE A 474 -3.27 2.82 -19.49
N LEU A 475 -3.08 1.99 -20.53
CA LEU A 475 -3.52 2.26 -21.90
C LEU A 475 -5.03 2.51 -21.97
N THR A 476 -5.82 1.63 -21.35
CA THR A 476 -7.28 1.75 -21.28
C THR A 476 -7.68 3.08 -20.66
N THR A 477 -7.05 3.47 -19.55
CA THR A 477 -7.31 4.74 -18.86
C THR A 477 -7.02 5.93 -19.76
N MET A 478 -5.83 5.97 -20.38
CA MET A 478 -5.43 7.09 -21.24
C MET A 478 -6.31 7.23 -22.48
N ILE A 479 -6.68 6.10 -23.11
CA ILE A 479 -7.58 6.09 -24.27
C ILE A 479 -8.98 6.59 -23.88
N LEU A 480 -9.53 6.16 -22.74
CA LEU A 480 -10.83 6.63 -22.25
C LEU A 480 -10.84 8.12 -21.93
N GLU A 481 -9.76 8.64 -21.31
CA GLU A 481 -9.61 10.06 -21.04
C GLU A 481 -9.56 10.90 -22.32
N GLN A 482 -8.91 10.40 -23.37
CA GLN A 482 -8.89 11.09 -24.65
C GLN A 482 -10.23 11.00 -25.38
N LEU A 483 -10.91 9.86 -25.29
CA LEU A 483 -12.20 9.64 -25.94
C LEU A 483 -13.26 10.63 -25.46
N VAL A 484 -13.36 10.86 -24.15
CA VAL A 484 -14.34 11.80 -23.56
C VAL A 484 -14.07 13.25 -23.97
N LYS A 485 -12.81 13.61 -24.26
CA LYS A 485 -12.49 14.95 -24.80
C LYS A 485 -12.92 15.11 -26.26
N LYS A 486 -13.00 14.00 -27.02
CA LYS A 486 -13.37 14.00 -28.44
C LYS A 486 -14.87 13.87 -28.67
N THR A 487 -15.58 13.15 -27.81
CA THR A 487 -17.00 12.86 -28.05
C THR A 487 -17.79 12.63 -26.78
N ASP A 488 -19.01 13.16 -26.77
CA ASP A 488 -20.03 12.89 -25.74
C ASP A 488 -20.94 11.70 -26.11
N LYS A 489 -20.63 10.98 -27.20
CA LYS A 489 -21.44 9.85 -27.70
C LYS A 489 -21.60 8.74 -26.66
N TYR A 490 -20.58 8.53 -25.83
CA TYR A 490 -20.55 7.46 -24.83
C TYR A 490 -20.70 8.07 -23.42
N PRO A 491 -21.63 7.58 -22.58
CA PRO A 491 -21.83 8.08 -21.22
C PRO A 491 -20.72 7.57 -20.28
N LEU A 492 -19.53 8.14 -20.42
CA LEU A 492 -18.31 7.75 -19.70
C LEU A 492 -17.99 8.74 -18.58
N SER A 493 -18.79 8.70 -17.51
CA SER A 493 -18.48 9.37 -16.25
C SER A 493 -17.10 8.96 -15.73
N TRP A 494 -16.57 9.70 -14.75
CA TRP A 494 -15.31 9.32 -14.11
C TRP A 494 -15.40 7.91 -13.49
N SER A 495 -16.52 7.60 -12.82
CA SER A 495 -16.76 6.28 -12.24
C SER A 495 -16.78 5.16 -13.29
N ASN A 496 -17.43 5.37 -14.44
CA ASN A 496 -17.46 4.39 -15.53
C ASN A 496 -16.07 4.15 -16.11
N ARG A 497 -15.25 5.19 -16.27
CA ARG A 497 -13.87 5.04 -16.76
C ARG A 497 -13.02 4.22 -15.79
N MET A 498 -13.12 4.50 -14.50
CA MET A 498 -12.40 3.76 -13.47
C MET A 498 -12.83 2.28 -13.42
N LEU A 499 -14.13 1.99 -13.59
CA LEU A 499 -14.65 0.63 -13.67
C LEU A 499 -14.09 -0.12 -14.88
N ILE A 500 -14.08 0.49 -16.07
CA ILE A 500 -13.54 -0.14 -17.29
C ILE A 500 -12.04 -0.42 -17.16
N SER A 501 -11.26 0.55 -16.68
CA SER A 501 -9.82 0.35 -16.44
C SER A 501 -9.58 -0.76 -15.42
N THR A 502 -10.34 -0.79 -14.32
CA THR A 502 -10.20 -1.84 -13.30
C THR A 502 -10.56 -3.22 -13.85
N ALA A 503 -11.62 -3.30 -14.64
CA ALA A 503 -12.09 -4.54 -15.26
C ALA A 503 -11.19 -5.03 -16.39
N SER A 504 -10.41 -4.17 -17.05
CA SER A 504 -9.50 -4.57 -18.14
C SER A 504 -8.47 -5.59 -17.69
N SER A 505 -8.08 -5.58 -16.41
CA SER A 505 -7.15 -6.55 -15.83
C SER A 505 -7.66 -7.99 -15.80
N LEU A 506 -8.97 -8.20 -15.99
CA LEU A 506 -9.60 -9.51 -15.96
C LEU A 506 -9.85 -10.08 -17.37
N HIS A 507 -9.55 -9.34 -18.45
CA HIS A 507 -9.91 -9.71 -19.82
C HIS A 507 -9.52 -11.15 -20.19
N ASP A 508 -8.37 -11.62 -19.67
CA ASP A 508 -7.78 -12.92 -19.96
C ASP A 508 -7.93 -13.98 -18.85
N ILE A 509 -8.77 -13.74 -17.84
CA ILE A 509 -8.97 -14.70 -16.72
C ILE A 509 -9.40 -16.09 -17.21
N GLY A 510 -10.11 -16.16 -18.34
CA GLY A 510 -10.55 -17.40 -18.95
C GLY A 510 -9.42 -18.28 -19.51
N LYS A 511 -8.19 -17.77 -19.66
CA LYS A 511 -7.01 -18.57 -20.03
C LYS A 511 -6.74 -19.69 -19.01
N ILE A 512 -7.24 -19.55 -17.77
CA ILE A 512 -7.24 -20.62 -16.75
C ILE A 512 -8.00 -21.88 -17.22
N GLY A 513 -8.96 -21.77 -18.14
CA GLY A 513 -9.66 -22.93 -18.69
C GLY A 513 -8.97 -23.60 -19.87
N ILE A 514 -7.85 -23.08 -20.36
CA ILE A 514 -7.17 -23.57 -21.57
C ILE A 514 -6.06 -24.58 -21.22
N ASP A 515 -6.00 -25.69 -21.96
CA ASP A 515 -4.97 -26.72 -21.76
C ASP A 515 -3.56 -26.14 -21.91
N GLU A 516 -2.68 -26.46 -20.95
CA GLU A 516 -1.32 -25.94 -20.86
C GLU A 516 -0.49 -26.21 -22.13
N LYS A 517 -0.73 -27.34 -22.82
CA LYS A 517 -0.02 -27.69 -24.06
C LYS A 517 -0.38 -26.78 -25.22
N ILE A 518 -1.60 -26.23 -25.23
CA ILE A 518 -2.07 -25.27 -26.23
C ILE A 518 -1.64 -23.86 -25.82
N LEU A 519 -1.78 -23.54 -24.53
CA LEU A 519 -1.46 -22.24 -23.96
C LEU A 519 0.02 -21.88 -24.12
N ASN A 520 0.91 -22.83 -23.81
CA ASN A 520 2.37 -22.63 -23.81
C ASN A 520 3.07 -23.22 -25.05
N LYS A 521 2.36 -23.42 -26.17
CA LYS A 521 2.94 -24.01 -27.38
C LYS A 521 4.01 -23.08 -27.99
N PRO A 522 5.27 -23.53 -28.19
CA PRO A 522 6.37 -22.69 -28.70
C PRO A 522 6.31 -22.45 -30.22
N GLY A 523 5.11 -22.30 -30.80
CA GLY A 523 4.90 -22.12 -32.24
C GLY A 523 3.46 -21.77 -32.60
N ARG A 524 3.17 -21.64 -33.90
CA ARG A 524 1.81 -21.30 -34.37
C ARG A 524 0.81 -22.41 -33.99
N LEU A 525 -0.35 -22.00 -33.50
CA LEU A 525 -1.48 -22.89 -33.25
C LEU A 525 -2.06 -23.42 -34.57
N THR A 526 -2.49 -24.69 -34.58
CA THR A 526 -3.32 -25.22 -35.68
C THR A 526 -4.71 -24.58 -35.65
N PRO A 527 -5.52 -24.66 -36.72
CA PRO A 527 -6.89 -24.14 -36.71
C PRO A 527 -7.76 -24.72 -35.58
N GLU A 528 -7.57 -25.98 -35.24
CA GLU A 528 -8.29 -26.68 -34.15
C GLU A 528 -7.83 -26.17 -32.79
N GLU A 529 -6.52 -26.04 -32.58
CA GLU A 529 -5.95 -25.49 -31.35
C GLU A 529 -6.34 -24.02 -31.15
N ARG A 530 -6.35 -23.24 -32.23
CA ARG A 530 -6.81 -21.85 -32.22
C ARG A 530 -8.27 -21.75 -31.77
N LYS A 531 -9.16 -22.62 -32.29
CA LYS A 531 -10.55 -22.69 -31.82
C LYS A 531 -10.67 -23.04 -30.34
N ILE A 532 -9.70 -23.76 -29.77
CA ILE A 532 -9.66 -24.03 -28.33
C ILE A 532 -9.20 -22.78 -27.58
N MET A 533 -8.12 -22.13 -28.04
CA MET A 533 -7.61 -20.89 -27.45
C MET A 533 -8.67 -19.77 -27.43
N GLU A 534 -9.42 -19.58 -28.52
CA GLU A 534 -10.48 -18.57 -28.63
C GLU A 534 -11.58 -18.72 -27.56
N LYS A 535 -11.75 -19.92 -26.97
CA LYS A 535 -12.72 -20.17 -25.90
C LYS A 535 -12.41 -19.45 -24.60
N HIS A 536 -11.20 -18.92 -24.38
CA HIS A 536 -10.89 -18.20 -23.15
C HIS A 536 -11.86 -17.03 -22.92
N THR A 537 -12.32 -16.38 -24.00
CA THR A 537 -13.32 -15.30 -23.93
C THR A 537 -14.62 -15.77 -23.28
N VAL A 538 -15.17 -16.88 -23.77
CA VAL A 538 -16.41 -17.48 -23.27
C VAL A 538 -16.21 -18.06 -21.87
N ILE A 539 -15.09 -18.73 -21.61
CA ILE A 539 -14.78 -19.30 -20.30
C ILE A 539 -14.69 -18.19 -19.25
N GLY A 540 -14.00 -17.08 -19.54
CA GLY A 540 -13.90 -15.94 -18.63
C GLY A 540 -15.26 -15.30 -18.38
N ALA A 541 -16.07 -15.11 -19.43
CA ALA A 541 -17.43 -14.59 -19.32
C ALA A 541 -18.32 -15.52 -18.45
N ASP A 542 -18.25 -16.83 -18.67
CA ASP A 542 -19.01 -17.82 -17.90
C ASP A 542 -18.56 -17.89 -16.45
N MET A 543 -17.25 -17.78 -16.17
CA MET A 543 -16.72 -17.70 -14.80
C MET A 543 -17.35 -16.51 -14.05
N LEU A 544 -17.43 -15.34 -14.68
CA LEU A 544 -18.02 -14.15 -14.09
C LEU A 544 -19.54 -14.26 -13.95
N ALA A 545 -20.24 -14.82 -14.94
CA ALA A 545 -21.68 -15.02 -14.89
C ALA A 545 -22.12 -16.04 -13.83
N ASN A 546 -21.29 -17.03 -13.51
CA ASN A 546 -21.57 -18.02 -12.48
C ASN A 546 -21.45 -17.46 -11.05
N LEU A 547 -20.93 -16.25 -10.86
CA LEU A 547 -20.87 -15.55 -9.58
C LEU A 547 -22.20 -14.86 -9.26
N GLN A 548 -23.27 -15.65 -9.10
CA GLN A 548 -24.66 -15.17 -8.95
C GLN A 548 -24.87 -14.11 -7.86
N MET A 549 -24.07 -14.12 -6.78
CA MET A 549 -24.17 -13.09 -5.73
C MET A 549 -23.75 -11.69 -6.20
N TYR A 550 -23.01 -11.57 -7.30
CA TYR A 550 -22.43 -10.32 -7.79
C TYR A 550 -22.85 -10.01 -9.24
N GLU A 551 -23.81 -10.74 -9.80
CA GLU A 551 -24.25 -10.59 -11.20
C GLU A 551 -24.71 -9.16 -11.51
N ASP A 552 -25.33 -8.50 -10.53
CA ASP A 552 -25.85 -7.14 -10.69
C ASP A 552 -24.82 -6.02 -10.50
N GLU A 553 -23.63 -6.35 -9.97
CA GLU A 553 -22.58 -5.37 -9.69
C GLU A 553 -22.05 -4.74 -10.99
N PRO A 554 -21.95 -3.38 -11.07
CA PRO A 554 -21.48 -2.71 -12.28
C PRO A 554 -20.12 -3.19 -12.78
N LEU A 555 -19.18 -3.45 -11.85
CA LEU A 555 -17.87 -3.98 -12.18
C LEU A 555 -17.96 -5.35 -12.87
N MET A 556 -18.84 -6.22 -12.39
CA MET A 556 -19.03 -7.57 -12.92
C MET A 556 -19.62 -7.53 -14.33
N LYS A 557 -20.60 -6.64 -14.57
CA LYS A 557 -21.19 -6.43 -15.90
C LYS A 557 -20.15 -5.95 -16.90
N VAL A 558 -19.30 -4.99 -16.51
CA VAL A 558 -18.23 -4.47 -17.37
C VAL A 558 -17.13 -5.52 -17.60
N ALA A 559 -16.71 -6.24 -16.56
CA ALA A 559 -15.73 -7.32 -16.68
C ALA A 559 -16.23 -8.45 -17.59
N TYR A 560 -17.51 -8.82 -17.51
CA TYR A 560 -18.14 -9.79 -18.41
C TYR A 560 -18.05 -9.35 -19.87
N GLN A 561 -18.43 -8.09 -20.16
CA GLN A 561 -18.36 -7.54 -21.53
C GLN A 561 -16.94 -7.58 -22.08
N ILE A 562 -15.96 -7.20 -21.27
CA ILE A 562 -14.55 -7.21 -21.66
C ILE A 562 -14.09 -8.65 -21.91
N CYS A 563 -14.29 -9.57 -20.97
CA CYS A 563 -13.88 -10.97 -21.13
C CYS A 563 -14.47 -11.60 -22.39
N ARG A 564 -15.77 -11.37 -22.62
CA ARG A 564 -16.47 -11.96 -23.76
C ARG A 564 -16.05 -11.36 -25.09
N TRP A 565 -15.86 -10.04 -25.17
CA TRP A 565 -15.83 -9.34 -26.46
C TRP A 565 -14.58 -8.52 -26.76
N HIS A 566 -13.53 -8.56 -25.92
CA HIS A 566 -12.28 -7.83 -26.23
C HIS A 566 -11.53 -8.34 -27.48
N HIS A 567 -11.96 -9.47 -28.06
CA HIS A 567 -11.45 -9.95 -29.36
C HIS A 567 -12.45 -9.79 -30.52
N GLU A 568 -13.57 -9.10 -30.28
CA GLU A 568 -14.45 -8.66 -31.37
C GLU A 568 -13.76 -7.58 -32.20
N ARG A 569 -14.08 -7.55 -33.50
CA ARG A 569 -13.50 -6.58 -34.45
C ARG A 569 -14.59 -5.68 -34.96
N TYR A 570 -14.28 -4.40 -35.15
CA TYR A 570 -15.26 -3.39 -35.60
C TYR A 570 -15.88 -3.74 -36.97
N ASP A 571 -15.22 -4.57 -37.78
CA ASP A 571 -15.72 -5.08 -39.07
C ASP A 571 -16.61 -6.33 -38.97
N GLY A 572 -16.80 -6.90 -37.77
CA GLY A 572 -17.60 -8.11 -37.52
C GLY A 572 -16.86 -9.42 -37.77
N LYS A 573 -15.53 -9.39 -37.98
CA LYS A 573 -14.70 -10.58 -38.22
C LYS A 573 -14.01 -11.10 -36.97
N GLY A 574 -14.38 -10.59 -35.80
CA GLY A 574 -13.86 -11.02 -34.51
C GLY A 574 -14.55 -12.28 -33.99
N TYR A 575 -14.34 -12.57 -32.72
CA TYR A 575 -14.94 -13.69 -31.99
C TYR A 575 -15.25 -13.26 -30.55
N PRO A 576 -16.12 -13.97 -29.82
CA PRO A 576 -16.81 -15.22 -30.16
C PRO A 576 -18.14 -15.07 -30.92
N ASP A 577 -18.78 -13.90 -30.88
CA ASP A 577 -20.16 -13.71 -31.34
C ASP A 577 -20.24 -12.99 -32.70
N GLY A 578 -19.15 -12.37 -33.16
CA GLY A 578 -19.08 -11.69 -34.46
C GLY A 578 -19.79 -10.33 -34.49
N LEU A 579 -19.81 -9.65 -33.35
CA LEU A 579 -20.45 -8.34 -33.18
C LEU A 579 -19.80 -7.29 -34.10
N LYS A 580 -20.60 -6.37 -34.64
CA LYS A 580 -20.12 -5.38 -35.61
C LYS A 580 -20.33 -3.95 -35.15
N GLY A 581 -19.30 -3.12 -35.32
CA GLY A 581 -19.35 -1.70 -35.02
C GLY A 581 -19.74 -1.41 -33.57
N GLU A 582 -20.85 -0.71 -33.39
CA GLU A 582 -21.35 -0.27 -32.08
C GLU A 582 -22.11 -1.36 -31.29
N GLU A 583 -22.30 -2.55 -31.86
CA GLU A 583 -22.80 -3.71 -31.13
C GLU A 583 -21.79 -4.19 -30.08
N ILE A 584 -20.49 -3.93 -30.32
CA ILE A 584 -19.41 -4.21 -29.37
C ILE A 584 -19.46 -3.11 -28.28
N PRO A 585 -19.54 -3.44 -26.98
CA PRO A 585 -19.51 -2.42 -25.94
C PRO A 585 -18.21 -1.61 -25.98
N ILE A 586 -18.30 -0.32 -25.69
CA ILE A 586 -17.14 0.58 -25.71
C ILE A 586 -16.01 0.11 -24.78
N SER A 587 -16.36 -0.52 -23.65
CA SER A 587 -15.42 -1.15 -22.72
C SER A 587 -14.55 -2.20 -23.42
N ALA A 588 -15.17 -3.13 -24.16
CA ALA A 588 -14.48 -4.16 -24.93
C ALA A 588 -13.68 -3.57 -26.10
N GLN A 589 -14.22 -2.57 -26.81
CA GLN A 589 -13.51 -1.93 -27.93
C GLN A 589 -12.21 -1.25 -27.48
N VAL A 590 -12.21 -0.56 -26.34
CA VAL A 590 -11.02 0.11 -25.81
C VAL A 590 -9.98 -0.91 -25.35
N VAL A 591 -10.41 -1.95 -24.61
CA VAL A 591 -9.49 -2.98 -24.12
C VAL A 591 -8.90 -3.79 -25.28
N ALA A 592 -9.67 -4.07 -26.33
CA ALA A 592 -9.18 -4.72 -27.55
C ALA A 592 -8.01 -3.97 -28.18
N LEU A 593 -8.11 -2.64 -28.25
CA LEU A 593 -7.06 -1.78 -28.78
C LEU A 593 -5.83 -1.76 -27.87
N ALA A 594 -6.05 -1.67 -26.55
CA ALA A 594 -4.98 -1.68 -25.55
C ALA A 594 -4.21 -3.00 -25.54
N ASP A 595 -4.90 -4.14 -25.59
CA ASP A 595 -4.30 -5.48 -25.64
C ASP A 595 -3.46 -5.68 -26.90
N VAL A 596 -3.99 -5.31 -28.07
CA VAL A 596 -3.23 -5.42 -29.33
C VAL A 596 -2.00 -4.52 -29.33
N TYR A 597 -2.11 -3.30 -28.80
CA TYR A 597 -0.96 -2.43 -28.65
C TYR A 597 0.11 -3.06 -27.75
N ASP A 598 -0.27 -3.53 -26.56
CA ASP A 598 0.69 -4.15 -25.63
C ASP A 598 1.33 -5.41 -26.24
N ALA A 599 0.53 -6.25 -26.90
CA ALA A 599 1.00 -7.44 -27.58
C ALA A 599 2.05 -7.19 -28.68
N LEU A 600 2.05 -6.00 -29.30
CA LEU A 600 3.04 -5.59 -30.30
C LEU A 600 4.31 -5.03 -29.66
N THR A 601 4.18 -4.30 -28.55
CA THR A 601 5.29 -3.60 -27.90
C THR A 601 5.99 -4.41 -26.79
N SER A 602 5.38 -5.52 -26.35
CA SER A 602 5.93 -6.40 -25.31
C SER A 602 6.77 -7.54 -25.90
N GLU A 603 7.88 -7.90 -25.24
CA GLU A 603 8.66 -9.08 -25.62
C GLU A 603 7.91 -10.37 -25.26
N ARG A 604 7.82 -11.31 -26.21
CA ARG A 604 7.20 -12.63 -25.99
C ARG A 604 8.20 -13.74 -26.36
N VAL A 605 8.01 -14.92 -25.76
CA VAL A 605 8.88 -16.12 -25.93
C VAL A 605 9.19 -16.44 -27.41
N TYR A 606 8.29 -16.08 -28.33
CA TYR A 606 8.33 -16.40 -29.75
C TYR A 606 8.50 -15.17 -30.68
N LYS A 607 8.56 -13.94 -30.16
CA LYS A 607 8.59 -12.71 -30.98
C LYS A 607 9.29 -11.55 -30.30
N LYS A 608 10.19 -10.87 -31.03
CA LYS A 608 10.78 -9.59 -30.60
C LYS A 608 9.72 -8.48 -30.61
N ALA A 609 9.75 -7.60 -29.61
CA ALA A 609 8.90 -6.42 -29.55
C ALA A 609 9.13 -5.50 -30.76
N TYR A 610 8.07 -4.90 -31.29
CA TYR A 610 8.18 -3.79 -32.24
C TYR A 610 8.45 -2.47 -31.51
N SER A 611 8.98 -1.50 -32.24
CA SER A 611 9.03 -0.13 -31.71
C SER A 611 7.62 0.45 -31.53
N HIS A 612 7.51 1.45 -30.65
CA HIS A 612 6.27 2.18 -30.42
C HIS A 612 5.67 2.70 -31.73
N GLU A 613 6.51 3.33 -32.55
CA GLU A 613 6.11 3.94 -33.81
C GLU A 613 5.62 2.90 -34.82
N GLU A 614 6.30 1.75 -34.92
CA GLU A 614 5.87 0.64 -35.76
C GLU A 614 4.54 0.05 -35.29
N ALA A 615 4.36 -0.15 -33.98
CA ALA A 615 3.13 -0.72 -33.42
C ALA A 615 1.91 0.17 -33.73
N VAL A 616 2.03 1.50 -33.52
CA VAL A 616 0.96 2.46 -33.85
C VAL A 616 0.67 2.44 -35.35
N GLN A 617 1.70 2.40 -36.20
CA GLN A 617 1.52 2.35 -37.65
C GLN A 617 0.82 1.06 -38.11
N MET A 618 1.21 -0.10 -37.58
CA MET A 618 0.56 -1.38 -37.90
C MET A 618 -0.92 -1.40 -37.50
N ILE A 619 -1.25 -0.85 -36.34
CA ILE A 619 -2.63 -0.72 -35.87
C ILE A 619 -3.43 0.20 -36.80
N CYS A 620 -2.89 1.37 -37.15
CA CYS A 620 -3.58 2.34 -38.01
C CYS A 620 -3.74 1.87 -39.46
N ASN A 621 -2.79 1.08 -39.97
CA ASN A 621 -2.86 0.48 -41.30
C ASN A 621 -3.84 -0.71 -41.38
N GLY A 622 -4.40 -1.14 -40.25
CA GLY A 622 -5.35 -2.25 -40.17
C GLY A 622 -4.73 -3.65 -40.22
N GLU A 623 -3.40 -3.76 -40.05
CA GLU A 623 -2.68 -5.04 -40.07
C GLU A 623 -3.06 -5.93 -38.88
N CYS A 624 -3.48 -5.32 -37.77
CA CYS A 624 -3.82 -6.01 -36.53
C CYS A 624 -5.32 -6.22 -36.33
N GLY A 625 -6.18 -5.63 -37.16
CA GLY A 625 -7.56 -5.44 -36.74
C GLY A 625 -8.25 -4.32 -37.47
N THR A 626 -9.58 -4.33 -37.45
CA THR A 626 -10.35 -3.11 -37.69
C THR A 626 -10.88 -2.65 -36.35
N PHE A 627 -10.45 -1.47 -35.92
CA PHE A 627 -10.88 -0.84 -34.67
C PHE A 627 -11.82 0.31 -34.97
N ASN A 628 -12.48 0.82 -33.93
CA ASN A 628 -13.29 2.03 -34.03
C ASN A 628 -12.41 3.20 -34.50
N PRO A 629 -12.78 3.90 -35.59
CA PRO A 629 -12.01 5.04 -36.10
C PRO A 629 -11.72 6.11 -35.03
N LEU A 630 -12.66 6.37 -34.12
CA LEU A 630 -12.48 7.35 -33.05
C LEU A 630 -11.39 6.92 -32.05
N LEU A 631 -11.28 5.61 -31.78
CA LEU A 631 -10.24 5.09 -30.89
C LEU A 631 -8.86 5.13 -31.54
N LEU A 632 -8.79 4.91 -32.86
CA LEU A 632 -7.55 5.08 -33.63
C LEU A 632 -7.08 6.54 -33.61
N GLU A 633 -7.98 7.50 -33.79
CA GLU A 633 -7.65 8.92 -33.64
C GLU A 633 -7.15 9.25 -32.23
N CYS A 634 -7.82 8.72 -31.19
CA CYS A 634 -7.35 8.89 -29.81
C CYS A 634 -5.92 8.38 -29.68
N LEU A 635 -5.66 7.13 -30.09
CA LEU A 635 -4.34 6.49 -30.00
C LEU A 635 -3.26 7.34 -30.68
N CYS A 636 -3.51 7.85 -31.88
CA CYS A 636 -2.58 8.72 -32.61
C CYS A 636 -2.25 10.02 -31.86
N GLU A 637 -3.23 10.63 -31.19
CA GLU A 637 -3.03 11.88 -30.46
C GLU A 637 -2.27 11.68 -29.15
N ILE A 638 -2.45 10.53 -28.49
CA ILE A 638 -1.80 10.22 -27.20
C ILE A 638 -0.61 9.27 -27.31
N GLN A 639 -0.13 8.97 -28.53
CA GLN A 639 0.96 8.01 -28.75
C GLN A 639 2.23 8.37 -27.96
N ASP A 640 2.67 9.64 -28.00
CA ASP A 640 3.85 10.10 -27.27
C ASP A 640 3.67 10.04 -25.74
N PRO A 641 2.55 10.53 -25.16
CA PRO A 641 2.22 10.29 -23.76
C PRO A 641 2.24 8.81 -23.36
N ILE A 642 1.67 7.92 -24.18
CA ILE A 642 1.63 6.47 -23.92
C ILE A 642 3.04 5.91 -23.82
N LYS A 643 3.90 6.24 -24.80
CA LYS A 643 5.29 5.77 -24.82
C LYS A 643 6.02 6.16 -23.54
N LYS A 644 5.86 7.41 -23.12
CA LYS A 644 6.49 7.92 -21.90
C LYS A 644 5.97 7.21 -20.65
N GLU A 645 4.65 7.08 -20.50
CA GLU A 645 4.05 6.48 -19.31
C GLU A 645 4.40 5.00 -19.18
N LEU A 646 4.39 4.24 -20.28
CA LEU A 646 4.78 2.83 -20.29
C LEU A 646 6.28 2.63 -20.01
N GLN A 647 7.15 3.51 -20.52
CA GLN A 647 8.59 3.48 -20.17
C GLN A 647 8.81 3.77 -18.68
N GLU A 648 8.08 4.74 -18.13
CA GLU A 648 8.12 5.03 -16.71
C GLU A 648 7.55 3.87 -15.87
N ALA A 649 6.49 3.20 -16.34
CA ALA A 649 5.93 2.01 -15.69
C ALA A 649 6.90 0.82 -15.72
N ALA A 650 7.52 0.53 -16.85
CA ALA A 650 8.55 -0.49 -17.01
C ALA A 650 9.74 -0.22 -16.07
N TYR A 651 10.23 1.02 -16.05
CA TYR A 651 11.27 1.44 -15.12
C TYR A 651 10.83 1.31 -13.66
N ARG A 652 9.57 1.59 -13.32
CA ARG A 652 9.04 1.41 -11.95
C ARG A 652 9.02 -0.07 -11.52
N SER A 653 8.80 -1.01 -12.43
CA SER A 653 8.75 -2.45 -12.14
C SER A 653 10.09 -3.18 -12.23
N GLU A 654 11.00 -2.82 -13.14
CA GLU A 654 12.36 -3.39 -13.14
C GLU A 654 13.10 -3.03 -11.83
N MET A 655 12.63 -1.99 -11.18
CA MET A 655 13.16 -1.49 -9.92
C MET A 655 12.51 -2.11 -8.66
N SER A 656 11.62 -3.10 -8.82
CA SER A 656 11.07 -3.92 -7.72
C SER A 656 11.83 -5.23 -7.46
N ASP A 657 12.92 -5.48 -8.20
CA ASP A 657 13.85 -6.61 -7.97
C ASP A 657 14.54 -6.48 -6.59
N PRO A 658 14.51 -7.51 -5.70
CA PRO A 658 14.91 -7.37 -4.30
C PRO A 658 16.35 -6.93 -4.02
N GLU A 659 17.24 -7.01 -5.01
CA GLU A 659 18.69 -6.78 -4.83
C GLU A 659 19.15 -5.31 -4.88
N ARG A 660 18.30 -4.33 -5.23
CA ARG A 660 18.67 -2.90 -5.20
C ARG A 660 17.62 -2.00 -4.56
N LYS A 661 17.33 -2.24 -3.28
CA LYS A 661 16.51 -1.35 -2.44
C LYS A 661 17.34 -0.23 -1.82
N ASN A 662 17.32 0.95 -2.46
CA ASN A 662 17.24 2.23 -1.75
C ASN A 662 16.88 3.36 -2.71
N LYS A 663 15.85 4.16 -2.35
CA LYS A 663 15.22 5.32 -3.04
C LYS A 663 14.11 5.03 -4.06
N LYS A 664 12.87 4.63 -3.67
CA LYS A 664 11.73 4.53 -4.63
C LYS A 664 10.28 4.66 -4.16
N PHE A 665 9.98 5.29 -3.03
CA PHE A 665 8.57 5.59 -2.71
C PHE A 665 8.05 6.94 -3.25
N GLU A 666 8.92 7.81 -3.79
CA GLU A 666 8.55 9.19 -4.13
C GLU A 666 7.79 9.39 -5.45
N HIS A 667 8.02 8.56 -6.46
CA HIS A 667 7.52 8.87 -7.81
C HIS A 667 6.12 8.32 -8.09
N TYR A 668 5.74 7.23 -7.40
CA TYR A 668 4.40 6.63 -7.50
C TYR A 668 3.33 7.48 -6.79
N ASP A 669 3.71 8.15 -5.70
CA ASP A 669 2.82 9.02 -4.92
C ASP A 669 2.51 10.35 -5.66
N ASN A 670 3.39 10.82 -6.54
CA ASN A 670 3.15 12.04 -7.33
C ASN A 670 2.13 11.85 -8.46
N SER A 671 2.09 10.66 -9.09
CA SER A 671 1.01 10.31 -10.02
C SER A 671 -0.31 10.11 -9.26
N GLN A 672 -0.27 9.58 -8.03
CA GLN A 672 -1.44 9.50 -7.15
C GLN A 672 -1.95 10.87 -6.70
N LYS A 673 -1.10 11.85 -6.38
CA LYS A 673 -1.53 13.22 -6.03
C LYS A 673 -2.18 13.96 -7.17
N LYS A 674 -1.65 13.83 -8.39
CA LYS A 674 -2.30 14.38 -9.59
C LYS A 674 -3.64 13.70 -9.87
N PHE A 675 -3.68 12.38 -9.71
CA PHE A 675 -4.90 11.59 -9.86
C PHE A 675 -5.96 12.00 -8.82
N PHE A 676 -5.63 11.98 -7.52
CA PHE A 676 -6.56 12.33 -6.45
C PHE A 676 -6.93 13.82 -6.44
N GLY A 677 -6.03 14.74 -6.80
CA GLY A 677 -6.36 16.16 -6.98
C GLY A 677 -7.37 16.38 -8.11
N ALA A 678 -7.24 15.62 -9.20
CA ALA A 678 -8.22 15.61 -10.29
C ALA A 678 -9.55 14.94 -9.89
N VAL A 679 -9.51 13.90 -9.04
CA VAL A 679 -10.69 13.24 -8.47
C VAL A 679 -11.48 14.18 -7.56
N THR A 680 -10.82 14.89 -6.65
CA THR A 680 -11.47 15.85 -5.76
C THR A 680 -12.11 16.99 -6.56
N GLN A 681 -11.39 17.57 -7.53
CA GLN A 681 -11.95 18.61 -8.41
C GLN A 681 -13.09 18.11 -9.31
N ALA A 682 -13.04 16.85 -9.76
CA ALA A 682 -14.10 16.28 -10.59
C ALA A 682 -15.37 15.97 -9.76
N ILE A 683 -15.22 15.44 -8.54
CA ILE A 683 -16.32 15.21 -7.60
C ILE A 683 -16.96 16.54 -7.19
N GLU A 684 -16.16 17.58 -6.90
CA GLU A 684 -16.68 18.92 -6.60
C GLU A 684 -17.47 19.52 -7.78
N LYS A 685 -17.05 19.24 -9.02
CA LYS A 685 -17.70 19.73 -10.24
C LYS A 685 -18.97 18.95 -10.60
N GLU A 686 -19.02 17.66 -10.30
CA GLU A 686 -20.15 16.75 -10.62
C GLU A 686 -21.25 16.79 -9.54
N TYR A 687 -20.90 17.05 -8.27
CA TYR A 687 -21.85 17.15 -7.15
C TYR A 687 -22.12 18.58 -6.68
N GLY A 688 -21.28 19.56 -7.03
CA GLY A 688 -21.54 20.99 -6.75
C GLY A 688 -22.77 21.53 -7.48
N THR A 689 -23.06 21.00 -8.68
CA THR A 689 -24.26 21.33 -9.47
C THR A 689 -25.54 20.71 -8.90
N ALA A 690 -25.46 19.59 -8.18
CA ALA A 690 -26.62 18.98 -7.53
C ALA A 690 -27.20 19.86 -6.41
N GLY A 691 -26.37 20.72 -5.78
CA GLY A 691 -26.82 21.74 -4.84
C GLY A 691 -27.60 22.88 -5.51
N GLU A 692 -27.23 23.25 -6.74
CA GLU A 692 -27.92 24.25 -7.56
C GLU A 692 -29.22 23.71 -8.18
N GLU A 693 -29.27 22.43 -8.53
CA GLU A 693 -30.49 21.78 -9.02
C GLU A 693 -31.51 21.53 -7.91
N LEU A 694 -31.09 21.14 -6.69
CA LEU A 694 -32.00 21.02 -5.55
C LEU A 694 -32.60 22.37 -5.11
N SER A 695 -31.86 23.47 -5.30
CA SER A 695 -32.35 24.82 -4.99
C SER A 695 -33.24 25.39 -6.10
N ARG A 696 -33.05 24.98 -7.36
CA ARG A 696 -33.99 25.25 -8.47
C ARG A 696 -35.29 24.45 -8.38
N MET A 697 -35.23 23.16 -8.01
CA MET A 697 -36.44 22.34 -7.85
C MET A 697 -37.34 22.85 -6.71
N LYS A 698 -36.75 23.36 -5.62
CA LYS A 698 -37.53 23.99 -4.54
C LYS A 698 -38.21 25.31 -4.92
N THR A 699 -37.62 26.07 -5.86
CA THR A 699 -38.21 27.34 -6.32
C THR A 699 -39.30 27.16 -7.39
N GLU A 700 -39.40 25.97 -8.00
CA GLU A 700 -40.50 25.61 -8.91
C GLU A 700 -41.69 24.95 -8.21
N GLU A 701 -41.51 24.34 -7.02
CA GLU A 701 -42.63 23.87 -6.18
C GLU A 701 -43.31 25.00 -5.36
N GLU A 702 -42.67 26.17 -5.23
CA GLU A 702 -43.22 27.35 -4.53
C GLU A 702 -43.85 28.41 -5.47
N LYS A 703 -43.97 28.13 -6.78
CA LYS A 703 -44.73 28.91 -7.76
C LYS A 703 -45.94 28.14 -8.24
#